data_AF-A0A420XM51-F1
#
_entry.id   AF-A0A420XM51-F1
#
_cell.length_a   1.000
_cell.length_b   1.000
_cell.length_c   1.000
_cell.angle_alpha   90.00
_cell.angle_beta   90.00
_cell.angle_gamma   90.00
#
_symmetry.space_group_name_H-M   'P 1'
#
loop_
_entity.id
_entity.type
_entity.pdbx_description
1 polymer ?
#
loop_
_entity_poly.entity_id
_entity_poly.type
_entity_poly.pdbx_seq_one_letter_code
_entity_poly.pdbx_strand_id
1 'polypeptide(L)'
;MTAVVGAVATIGLTLTAVAPAHATTAVTDTAGTTWDVNDAVAGGVDDGSIATGGAPFQNGTGTNPFDGFGALRATVASRGTTAGGAHIVRGFGLTSDGVDRWRTTSPVDVGGVRFTRSVLVSRTGHWVRYVDSVTNTANVTKRVALGFGGGLGYSTTAFPASLMTQGKAHAPSSTYVAMTSTGDSALTPADSWAVFAHSSDGTAAEPSTHGPSGVLMGSGAARFTDVEYARTAFVTPYQSAGSAKGADFLGVDYDVPLAAGRTATLVHFVAAGSAETAATTGQQTAMVQGTLQALAAAPPLADLSAAQLCTLRNMDPTRVAGYDGAACAAQRPLGPTPQPARLRLTSSSPYPVAEKTVAQMVADMAAGRTTSVEITQAYIDRIAAFDVASTGLNSYLYLDVAGALAQARKADAARASGSTGALLGIPVALKDLYDTKDMPTTGGSLALAGSRPTTDATATARLRAAGAVILGKLNLSEFAWSGNYSVSGVGGSTVNPYDTDRSAAGSSGGSGASTAASLNAFSMGTDSCGSLQGVSGVTGLSTIRATRGLTSLAGVFPLEGFQDSAGPMARTVSDLATALTVLAGPDPEDPLTRTAAAHIPAGGFGSSLSSTALKGKRLGYLDYFPGEYAESTVQQHFSGVLRQLGRSGSTVVDVTDLFNAATSKASAAYDASGVWSSSHYHYDIDTFLRANKGFTKGSVAAIAASHHAIPFLQGPLEAAAKAKLPTKADLAKTARAKAALATAISRFMTKNHLDALVYPTNADDAPLANGDRGFNQNCQISANSGLPGVTVATGLDSHGLPVGLEFLGKAWSDGRLLDMAYSYEQGAKGTAVGRKAPAGYGNLAYRRVS
;
A
#
# COMPACT_ATOMS: atom_id res chain seq x y z
N MET A 1 -28.91 -18.30 47.02
CA MET A 1 -28.45 -19.65 46.62
C MET A 1 -28.82 -19.82 45.15
N THR A 2 -27.96 -19.83 44.14
CA THR A 2 -26.49 -19.70 44.01
C THR A 2 -26.26 -19.17 42.59
N ALA A 3 -25.37 -18.20 42.44
CA ALA A 3 -25.18 -17.40 41.23
C ALA A 3 -24.57 -18.18 40.04
N VAL A 4 -24.99 -17.83 38.81
CA VAL A 4 -24.20 -18.07 37.58
C VAL A 4 -24.08 -16.72 36.88
N VAL A 5 -23.00 -16.00 37.19
CA VAL A 5 -22.56 -14.81 36.47
C VAL A 5 -21.50 -15.27 35.48
N GLY A 6 -21.85 -15.30 34.20
CA GLY A 6 -20.89 -15.54 33.10
C GLY A 6 -20.00 -14.32 32.92
N ALA A 7 -18.69 -14.52 33.02
CA ALA A 7 -17.69 -13.49 32.87
C ALA A 7 -17.67 -12.94 31.43
N VAL A 8 -18.11 -11.70 31.26
CA VAL A 8 -17.77 -10.87 30.09
C VAL A 8 -16.35 -10.37 30.33
N ALA A 9 -15.38 -10.93 29.62
CA ALA A 9 -14.01 -10.43 29.63
C ALA A 9 -13.98 -9.08 28.89
N THR A 10 -13.99 -8.00 29.66
CA THR A 10 -13.62 -6.66 29.20
C THR A 10 -12.14 -6.66 28.85
N ILE A 11 -11.81 -6.88 27.57
CA ILE A 11 -10.49 -6.51 27.05
C ILE A 11 -10.51 -4.99 26.86
N GLY A 12 -10.29 -4.26 27.95
CA GLY A 12 -9.89 -2.87 27.88
C GLY A 12 -8.42 -2.84 27.51
N LEU A 13 -8.11 -2.50 26.26
CA LEU A 13 -6.75 -2.12 25.88
C LEU A 13 -6.46 -0.76 26.55
N THR A 14 -5.91 -0.80 27.76
CA THR A 14 -5.31 0.38 28.38
C THR A 14 -4.11 0.78 27.52
N LEU A 15 -4.18 1.94 26.86
CA LEU A 15 -3.02 2.58 26.23
C LEU A 15 -2.00 2.94 27.31
N THR A 16 -1.11 1.99 27.63
CA THR A 16 0.20 2.32 28.22
C THR A 16 0.96 3.17 27.22
N ALA A 17 1.66 4.22 27.68
CA ALA A 17 2.49 5.07 26.83
C ALA A 17 3.44 4.19 25.99
N VAL A 18 3.13 4.05 24.71
CA VAL A 18 3.90 3.27 23.74
C VAL A 18 5.12 4.12 23.39
N ALA A 19 6.33 3.59 23.57
CA ALA A 19 7.54 4.17 22.98
C ALA A 19 7.33 4.37 21.47
N PRO A 20 7.91 5.39 20.82
CA PRO A 20 7.63 5.68 19.42
C PRO A 20 7.81 4.41 18.57
N ALA A 21 6.72 3.99 17.94
CA ALA A 21 6.69 2.88 17.03
C ALA A 21 7.24 3.32 15.67
N HIS A 22 8.50 2.98 15.40
CA HIS A 22 9.06 3.19 14.07
C HIS A 22 8.58 2.07 13.14
N ALA A 23 8.09 2.42 11.95
CA ALA A 23 7.77 1.43 10.90
C ALA A 23 9.02 0.75 10.33
N THR A 24 10.19 1.39 10.51
CA THR A 24 11.53 0.86 10.23
C THR A 24 12.53 1.41 11.26
N THR A 25 13.50 0.61 11.67
CA THR A 25 14.64 1.09 12.49
C THR A 25 15.88 1.23 11.63
N ALA A 26 16.51 2.41 11.66
CA ALA A 26 17.67 2.74 10.84
C ALA A 26 19.01 2.66 11.58
N VAL A 27 20.04 2.13 10.93
CA VAL A 27 21.43 2.14 11.40
C VAL A 27 22.34 2.71 10.31
N THR A 28 23.08 3.77 10.61
CA THR A 28 24.07 4.34 9.69
C THR A 28 25.45 3.78 9.96
N ASP A 29 26.09 3.25 8.91
CA ASP A 29 27.45 2.71 8.97
C ASP A 29 28.53 3.79 8.79
N THR A 30 29.80 3.40 8.89
CA THR A 30 30.94 4.34 8.80
C THR A 30 31.17 4.93 7.42
N ALA A 31 30.52 4.41 6.37
CA ALA A 31 30.56 4.98 5.02
C ALA A 31 29.38 5.93 4.77
N GLY A 32 28.48 6.09 5.75
CA GLY A 32 27.30 6.92 5.64
C GLY A 32 26.09 6.21 5.02
N THR A 33 26.20 4.91 4.73
CA THR A 33 25.05 4.11 4.25
C THR A 33 24.09 3.91 5.41
N THR A 34 22.81 4.22 5.20
CA THR A 34 21.76 4.03 6.19
C THR A 34 20.97 2.78 5.86
N TRP A 35 20.98 1.82 6.79
CA TRP A 35 20.28 0.55 6.70
C TRP A 35 18.99 0.62 7.49
N ASP A 36 17.85 0.74 6.81
CA ASP A 36 16.51 0.84 7.40
C ASP A 36 15.78 -0.50 7.36
N VAL A 37 15.73 -1.20 8.50
CA VAL A 37 15.15 -2.54 8.58
C VAL A 37 13.65 -2.44 8.83
N ASN A 38 12.86 -3.13 8.01
CA ASN A 38 11.41 -3.36 8.18
C ASN A 38 11.16 -4.22 9.43
N ASP A 39 10.86 -3.58 10.56
CA ASP A 39 10.68 -4.24 11.86
C ASP A 39 9.33 -3.91 12.53
N ALA A 40 9.10 -4.53 13.69
CA ALA A 40 7.77 -4.91 14.16
C ALA A 40 7.03 -3.90 15.01
N VAL A 41 7.35 -2.60 14.96
CA VAL A 41 6.63 -1.69 15.84
C VAL A 41 5.25 -1.41 15.25
N ALA A 42 4.28 -2.19 15.73
CA ALA A 42 2.84 -2.18 15.47
C ALA A 42 2.45 -1.91 14.01
N GLY A 43 2.29 -2.98 13.24
CA GLY A 43 1.71 -2.94 11.90
C GLY A 43 2.70 -2.68 10.78
N GLY A 44 4.00 -2.48 11.04
CA GLY A 44 5.04 -2.45 10.01
C GLY A 44 5.07 -3.73 9.16
N VAL A 45 5.80 -3.74 8.05
CA VAL A 45 5.92 -4.91 7.16
C VAL A 45 6.45 -6.13 7.94
N ASP A 46 7.28 -5.92 8.98
CA ASP A 46 7.78 -6.92 9.95
C ASP A 46 8.28 -8.21 9.27
N ASP A 47 9.03 -8.05 8.18
CA ASP A 47 9.68 -9.12 7.44
C ASP A 47 11.20 -9.08 7.58
N GLY A 48 11.77 -8.01 8.15
CA GLY A 48 13.20 -7.79 8.36
C GLY A 48 13.97 -7.36 7.12
N SER A 49 13.32 -7.15 5.99
CA SER A 49 13.97 -6.63 4.79
C SER A 49 14.48 -5.21 4.99
N ILE A 50 15.43 -4.80 4.15
CA ILE A 50 15.82 -3.39 4.05
C ILE A 50 14.70 -2.67 3.29
N ALA A 51 14.21 -1.54 3.80
CA ALA A 51 13.07 -0.85 3.22
C ALA A 51 13.49 0.05 2.04
N THR A 52 14.56 0.84 2.19
CA THR A 52 15.02 1.78 1.16
C THR A 52 16.53 1.82 0.96
N GLY A 53 17.33 1.35 1.91
CA GLY A 53 18.80 1.39 1.81
C GLY A 53 19.40 2.81 1.88
N GLY A 54 18.63 3.79 2.35
CA GLY A 54 19.09 5.17 2.57
C GLY A 54 18.69 6.19 1.49
N ALA A 55 17.86 5.83 0.51
CA ALA A 55 17.34 6.77 -0.50
C ALA A 55 16.00 7.41 -0.06
N PRO A 56 15.89 8.74 0.10
CA PRO A 56 14.61 9.41 0.30
C PRO A 56 13.77 9.39 -0.99
N PHE A 57 12.45 9.24 -0.82
CA PHE A 57 11.34 9.13 -1.80
C PHE A 57 11.43 10.01 -3.07
N GLN A 58 12.27 11.05 -3.12
CA GLN A 58 12.26 12.04 -4.22
C GLN A 58 13.63 12.62 -4.64
N ASN A 59 14.76 12.27 -4.01
CA ASN A 59 15.96 13.14 -4.09
C ASN A 59 17.27 12.52 -4.58
N GLY A 60 17.25 11.40 -5.31
CA GLY A 60 18.41 10.94 -6.11
C GLY A 60 19.75 10.90 -5.34
N THR A 61 19.71 10.62 -4.03
CA THR A 61 20.92 10.58 -3.20
C THR A 61 21.68 9.30 -3.55
N GLY A 62 22.99 9.43 -3.83
CA GLY A 62 23.85 8.38 -4.40
C GLY A 62 24.17 7.17 -3.51
N THR A 63 23.15 6.47 -3.04
CA THR A 63 23.24 5.18 -2.33
C THR A 63 22.24 4.17 -2.89
N ASN A 64 22.52 2.88 -2.65
CA ASN A 64 21.72 1.77 -3.16
C ASN A 64 20.28 1.78 -2.65
N PRO A 65 19.26 1.75 -3.53
CA PRO A 65 17.90 1.48 -3.13
C PRO A 65 17.69 -0.02 -2.95
N PHE A 66 17.78 -0.49 -1.71
CA PHE A 66 17.49 -1.88 -1.34
C PHE A 66 15.98 -2.04 -1.07
N ASP A 67 15.17 -1.95 -2.11
CA ASP A 67 13.71 -1.88 -2.02
C ASP A 67 13.10 -3.23 -1.58
N GLY A 68 12.90 -3.37 -0.27
CA GLY A 68 12.41 -4.61 0.32
C GLY A 68 13.43 -5.76 0.25
N PHE A 69 14.71 -5.46 0.03
CA PHE A 69 15.73 -6.51 -0.14
C PHE A 69 15.97 -7.29 1.15
N GLY A 70 16.02 -8.61 1.02
CA GLY A 70 16.23 -9.55 2.11
C GLY A 70 14.95 -10.13 2.68
N ALA A 71 13.78 -9.77 2.16
CA ALA A 71 12.52 -10.40 2.56
C ALA A 71 12.49 -11.89 2.14
N LEU A 72 11.92 -12.71 3.00
CA LEU A 72 11.82 -14.17 2.81
C LEU A 72 10.43 -14.51 2.24
N ARG A 73 10.36 -15.13 1.07
CA ARG A 73 9.11 -15.74 0.57
C ARG A 73 9.15 -17.24 0.81
N ALA A 74 8.03 -17.82 1.23
CA ALA A 74 7.95 -19.24 1.52
C ALA A 74 6.72 -19.89 0.90
N THR A 75 6.91 -21.10 0.38
CA THR A 75 5.83 -22.02 0.04
C THR A 75 6.05 -23.36 0.74
N VAL A 76 5.02 -23.86 1.42
CA VAL A 76 5.10 -25.09 2.22
C VAL A 76 4.19 -26.16 1.64
N ALA A 77 4.77 -27.23 1.10
CA ALA A 77 4.06 -28.38 0.56
C ALA A 77 4.22 -29.63 1.45
N SER A 78 3.19 -30.46 1.49
CA SER A 78 3.28 -31.83 2.00
C SER A 78 3.59 -32.80 0.86
N ARG A 79 4.14 -33.97 1.16
CA ARG A 79 4.43 -34.99 0.13
C ARG A 79 3.14 -35.35 -0.64
N GLY A 80 3.10 -35.07 -1.95
CA GLY A 80 1.96 -35.36 -2.82
C GLY A 80 0.94 -34.22 -3.01
N THR A 81 1.14 -33.05 -2.39
CA THR A 81 0.32 -31.84 -2.61
C THR A 81 1.09 -30.80 -3.42
N THR A 82 0.42 -30.07 -4.31
CA THR A 82 1.00 -28.85 -4.91
C THR A 82 1.19 -27.77 -3.84
N ALA A 83 2.29 -27.04 -3.97
CA ALA A 83 2.60 -25.89 -3.12
C ALA A 83 1.57 -24.77 -3.39
N GLY A 84 1.19 -23.99 -2.37
CA GLY A 84 0.36 -22.79 -2.55
C GLY A 84 1.11 -21.68 -3.30
N GLY A 85 0.53 -20.48 -3.42
CA GLY A 85 1.31 -19.30 -3.83
C GLY A 85 2.39 -18.98 -2.79
N ALA A 86 3.52 -18.41 -3.22
CA ALA A 86 4.61 -18.04 -2.32
C ALA A 86 4.30 -16.70 -1.64
N HIS A 87 4.31 -16.68 -0.31
CA HIS A 87 4.00 -15.48 0.47
C HIS A 87 5.22 -14.92 1.20
N ILE A 88 5.32 -13.59 1.32
CA ILE A 88 6.31 -12.94 2.19
C ILE A 88 6.03 -13.36 3.63
N VAL A 89 7.05 -13.92 4.29
CA VAL A 89 7.01 -14.30 5.69
C VAL A 89 7.16 -13.03 6.51
N ARG A 90 6.09 -12.65 7.20
CA ARG A 90 5.95 -11.42 7.97
C ARG A 90 5.31 -11.68 9.33
N GLY A 91 5.50 -10.75 10.26
CA GLY A 91 4.96 -10.87 11.63
C GLY A 91 5.95 -11.49 12.62
N PHE A 92 7.25 -11.37 12.36
CA PHE A 92 8.33 -11.91 13.20
C PHE A 92 8.41 -11.26 14.60
N GLY A 93 7.75 -10.13 14.83
CA GLY A 93 7.94 -9.36 16.05
C GLY A 93 9.40 -8.91 16.19
N LEU A 94 10.09 -8.60 15.09
CA LEU A 94 11.48 -8.15 15.12
C LEU A 94 11.66 -6.97 16.07
N THR A 95 12.50 -7.16 17.09
CA THR A 95 12.85 -6.14 18.07
C THR A 95 14.32 -5.77 17.89
N SER A 96 14.58 -4.47 17.69
CA SER A 96 15.93 -3.92 17.66
C SER A 96 16.56 -3.91 19.05
N ASP A 97 17.87 -4.15 19.14
CA ASP A 97 18.66 -3.90 20.36
C ASP A 97 19.06 -2.42 20.52
N GLY A 98 18.67 -1.56 19.58
CA GLY A 98 18.98 -0.14 19.54
C GLY A 98 20.40 0.18 19.05
N VAL A 99 21.16 -0.82 18.59
CA VAL A 99 22.54 -0.66 18.13
C VAL A 99 22.68 -1.15 16.69
N ASP A 100 22.52 -2.45 16.47
CA ASP A 100 22.79 -3.08 15.17
C ASP A 100 22.15 -4.47 14.96
N ARG A 101 21.34 -4.97 15.91
CA ARG A 101 20.70 -6.29 15.79
C ARG A 101 19.19 -6.24 15.93
N TRP A 102 18.55 -7.16 15.22
CA TRP A 102 17.12 -7.48 15.35
C TRP A 102 16.94 -8.98 15.61
N ARG A 103 15.99 -9.31 16.49
CA ARG A 103 15.63 -10.70 16.78
C ARG A 103 14.12 -10.88 16.79
N THR A 104 13.68 -12.02 16.25
CA THR A 104 12.29 -12.48 16.32
C THR A 104 11.83 -12.59 17.77
N THR A 105 10.70 -11.98 18.11
CA THR A 105 10.00 -12.22 19.37
C THR A 105 8.74 -13.07 19.19
N SER A 106 8.22 -13.12 17.96
CA SER A 106 7.02 -13.86 17.59
C SER A 106 7.32 -14.72 16.35
N PRO A 107 7.61 -16.02 16.50
CA PRO A 107 7.85 -16.89 15.34
C PRO A 107 6.64 -16.94 14.41
N VAL A 108 6.89 -16.96 13.10
CA VAL A 108 5.83 -17.00 12.07
C VAL A 108 5.57 -18.45 11.67
N ASP A 109 4.31 -18.91 11.71
CA ASP A 109 3.93 -20.28 11.35
C ASP A 109 3.20 -20.29 9.99
N VAL A 110 3.80 -20.92 8.96
CA VAL A 110 3.23 -21.09 7.61
C VAL A 110 3.13 -22.57 7.28
N GLY A 111 1.92 -23.09 7.02
CA GLY A 111 1.73 -24.46 6.53
C GLY A 111 2.23 -25.60 7.45
N GLY A 112 2.43 -25.34 8.75
CA GLY A 112 3.06 -26.26 9.69
C GLY A 112 4.59 -26.21 9.70
N VAL A 113 5.16 -25.09 9.26
CA VAL A 113 6.58 -24.76 9.33
C VAL A 113 6.72 -23.42 10.03
N ARG A 114 7.59 -23.39 11.04
CA ARG A 114 7.89 -22.21 11.85
C ARG A 114 9.13 -21.51 11.36
N PHE A 115 9.06 -20.19 11.26
CA PHE A 115 10.12 -19.31 10.82
C PHE A 115 10.56 -18.40 11.97
N THR A 116 11.87 -18.25 12.14
CA THR A 116 12.47 -17.21 12.97
C THR A 116 13.62 -16.58 12.22
N ARG A 117 13.80 -15.28 12.39
CA ARG A 117 14.81 -14.45 11.75
C ARG A 117 15.61 -13.65 12.77
N SER A 118 16.90 -13.46 12.48
CA SER A 118 17.69 -12.38 13.07
C SER A 118 18.45 -11.61 11.99
N VAL A 119 18.54 -10.29 12.18
CA VAL A 119 19.27 -9.37 11.30
C VAL A 119 20.40 -8.74 12.09
N LEU A 120 21.58 -8.59 11.47
CA LEU A 120 22.73 -7.88 12.03
C LEU A 120 23.29 -6.93 10.96
N VAL A 121 23.36 -5.64 11.27
CA VAL A 121 23.99 -4.62 10.41
C VAL A 121 25.43 -4.40 10.86
N SER A 122 26.40 -4.56 9.96
CA SER A 122 27.80 -4.28 10.27
C SER A 122 28.14 -2.82 10.01
N ARG A 123 28.31 -2.04 11.10
CA ARG A 123 28.60 -0.61 11.03
C ARG A 123 29.96 -0.28 10.41
N THR A 124 30.91 -1.22 10.35
CA THR A 124 32.24 -1.01 9.77
C THR A 124 32.50 -1.89 8.55
N GLY A 125 31.69 -2.94 8.37
CA GLY A 125 31.86 -3.89 7.27
C GLY A 125 31.03 -3.55 6.02
N HIS A 126 30.08 -2.61 6.11
CA HIS A 126 29.20 -2.24 4.99
C HIS A 126 28.34 -3.40 4.47
N TRP A 127 27.88 -4.25 5.39
CA TRP A 127 27.02 -5.39 5.07
C TRP A 127 25.96 -5.65 6.14
N VAL A 128 24.90 -6.34 5.74
CA VAL A 128 23.83 -6.86 6.61
C VAL A 128 23.81 -8.38 6.53
N ARG A 129 23.65 -9.05 7.67
CA ARG A 129 23.54 -10.50 7.76
C ARG A 129 22.15 -10.90 8.20
N TYR A 130 21.58 -11.88 7.49
CA TYR A 130 20.32 -12.54 7.82
C TYR A 130 20.58 -13.96 8.28
N VAL A 131 19.87 -14.38 9.33
CA VAL A 131 19.89 -15.78 9.80
C VAL A 131 18.45 -16.23 9.95
N ASP A 132 18.05 -17.14 9.07
CA ASP A 132 16.69 -17.69 9.01
C ASP A 132 16.69 -19.13 9.50
N SER A 133 15.88 -19.43 10.50
CA SER A 133 15.67 -20.80 10.99
C SER A 133 14.26 -21.27 10.65
N VAL A 134 14.19 -22.39 9.94
CA VAL A 134 12.98 -22.95 9.34
C VAL A 134 12.75 -24.33 9.93
N THR A 135 11.72 -24.47 10.76
CA THR A 135 11.46 -25.65 11.58
C THR A 135 10.17 -26.31 11.18
N ASN A 136 10.19 -27.58 10.77
CA ASN A 136 8.97 -28.32 10.50
C ASN A 136 8.28 -28.73 11.80
N THR A 137 7.16 -28.08 12.12
CA THR A 137 6.35 -28.33 13.32
C THR A 137 5.25 -29.36 13.08
N ALA A 138 5.08 -29.84 11.84
CA ALA A 138 4.15 -30.92 11.50
C ALA A 138 4.73 -32.30 11.83
N ASN A 139 3.84 -33.29 11.94
CA ASN A 139 4.18 -34.70 12.12
C ASN A 139 4.50 -35.44 10.80
N VAL A 140 4.62 -34.72 9.69
CA VAL A 140 4.94 -35.25 8.35
C VAL A 140 6.08 -34.44 7.74
N THR A 141 6.87 -35.06 6.86
CA THR A 141 7.89 -34.35 6.08
C THR A 141 7.25 -33.26 5.21
N LYS A 142 7.85 -32.07 5.26
CA LYS A 142 7.49 -30.91 4.45
C LYS A 142 8.58 -30.64 3.42
N ARG A 143 8.21 -30.15 2.25
CA ARG A 143 9.14 -29.46 1.34
C ARG A 143 8.84 -27.98 1.43
N VAL A 144 9.87 -27.21 1.71
CA VAL A 144 9.77 -25.77 1.86
C VAL A 144 10.57 -25.14 0.72
N ALA A 145 9.88 -24.52 -0.22
CA ALA A 145 10.50 -23.65 -1.20
C ALA A 145 10.65 -22.27 -0.56
N LEU A 146 11.87 -21.79 -0.44
CA LEU A 146 12.21 -20.51 0.15
C LEU A 146 12.91 -19.67 -0.88
N GLY A 147 12.51 -18.42 -0.97
CA GLY A 147 13.29 -17.45 -1.72
C GLY A 147 13.66 -16.26 -0.86
N PHE A 148 14.92 -15.85 -1.00
CA PHE A 148 15.50 -14.68 -0.35
C PHE A 148 15.87 -13.67 -1.42
N GLY A 149 15.48 -12.40 -1.25
CA GLY A 149 15.74 -11.40 -2.28
C GLY A 149 14.96 -10.10 -2.12
N GLY A 150 14.87 -9.34 -3.21
CA GLY A 150 14.14 -8.07 -3.33
C GLY A 150 14.81 -7.16 -4.37
N GLY A 151 14.56 -5.85 -4.29
CA GLY A 151 15.14 -4.86 -5.20
C GLY A 151 16.62 -4.56 -4.92
N LEU A 152 17.44 -4.59 -5.97
CA LEU A 152 18.85 -4.20 -6.04
C LEU A 152 18.98 -3.11 -7.09
N GLY A 153 18.78 -1.85 -6.72
CA GLY A 153 18.98 -0.73 -7.64
C GLY A 153 17.71 -0.10 -8.20
N TYR A 154 17.91 0.83 -9.14
CA TYR A 154 16.85 1.64 -9.73
C TYR A 154 16.90 1.52 -11.25
N SER A 155 15.74 1.37 -11.90
CA SER A 155 15.62 1.68 -13.32
C SER A 155 15.12 3.11 -13.54
N THR A 156 16.01 3.98 -14.01
CA THR A 156 15.70 5.31 -14.52
C THR A 156 15.48 5.21 -16.03
N THR A 157 14.48 4.50 -16.56
CA THR A 157 14.01 4.92 -17.90
C THR A 157 13.05 6.09 -17.80
N ALA A 158 13.22 6.98 -18.77
CA ALA A 158 12.30 7.97 -19.28
C ALA A 158 10.88 7.98 -18.65
N PHE A 159 10.63 8.97 -17.80
CA PHE A 159 9.40 9.73 -17.98
C PHE A 159 9.34 10.16 -19.46
N PRO A 160 8.22 9.97 -20.18
CA PRO A 160 8.09 10.51 -21.52
C PRO A 160 8.52 11.99 -21.50
N ALA A 161 9.42 12.39 -22.39
CA ALA A 161 9.87 13.78 -22.48
C ALA A 161 8.69 14.76 -22.73
N SER A 162 7.53 14.24 -23.15
CA SER A 162 6.27 14.99 -23.23
C SER A 162 5.71 15.42 -21.87
N LEU A 163 6.24 14.91 -20.75
CA LEU A 163 5.82 15.19 -19.37
C LEU A 163 6.95 15.74 -18.48
N MET A 164 8.18 15.93 -18.99
CA MET A 164 9.33 16.50 -18.26
C MET A 164 10.06 17.56 -19.10
N THR A 165 10.16 18.79 -18.59
CA THR A 165 10.64 20.01 -19.28
C THR A 165 12.16 20.14 -19.45
N GLN A 166 12.95 19.06 -19.42
CA GLN A 166 14.43 19.13 -19.50
C GLN A 166 15.12 18.19 -20.51
N GLY A 167 14.52 17.97 -21.69
CA GLY A 167 15.25 17.92 -22.96
C GLY A 167 16.43 16.95 -23.15
N LYS A 168 16.55 15.82 -22.44
CA LYS A 168 17.44 14.71 -22.83
C LYS A 168 16.79 13.35 -22.54
N ALA A 169 16.71 12.50 -23.57
CA ALA A 169 16.35 11.10 -23.43
C ALA A 169 17.56 10.33 -22.89
N HIS A 170 17.41 9.70 -21.72
CA HIS A 170 18.38 8.74 -21.18
C HIS A 170 17.92 7.32 -21.51
N ALA A 171 18.86 6.43 -21.86
CA ALA A 171 18.61 5.00 -22.03
C ALA A 171 18.23 4.34 -20.69
N PRO A 172 17.57 3.16 -20.68
CA PRO A 172 17.31 2.39 -19.47
C PRO A 172 18.56 2.19 -18.63
N SER A 173 18.53 2.57 -17.36
CA SER A 173 19.59 2.15 -16.45
C SER A 173 19.32 0.70 -16.04
N SER A 174 20.10 -0.24 -16.58
CA SER A 174 19.94 -1.66 -16.29
C SER A 174 20.95 -2.12 -15.26
N THR A 175 20.47 -2.54 -14.09
CA THR A 175 21.27 -3.36 -13.17
C THR A 175 21.86 -4.54 -13.94
N TYR A 176 23.16 -4.79 -13.77
CA TYR A 176 23.85 -5.91 -14.41
C TYR A 176 24.70 -6.67 -13.40
N VAL A 177 24.94 -7.95 -13.69
CA VAL A 177 25.84 -8.79 -12.89
C VAL A 177 27.28 -8.40 -13.25
N ALA A 178 27.95 -7.70 -12.34
CA ALA A 178 29.33 -7.27 -12.53
C ALA A 178 30.31 -8.45 -12.39
N MET A 179 30.10 -9.31 -11.40
CA MET A 179 30.93 -10.49 -11.16
C MET A 179 30.25 -11.52 -10.26
N THR A 180 30.57 -12.79 -10.46
CA THR A 180 30.16 -13.92 -9.62
C THR A 180 31.35 -14.57 -8.93
N SER A 181 31.09 -15.51 -8.03
CA SER A 181 32.15 -16.23 -7.31
C SER A 181 32.99 -17.17 -8.18
N THR A 182 32.50 -17.56 -9.37
CA THR A 182 33.30 -18.28 -10.38
C THR A 182 34.14 -17.37 -11.26
N GLY A 183 34.03 -16.04 -11.09
CA GLY A 183 34.81 -15.05 -11.82
C GLY A 183 34.25 -14.69 -13.20
N ASP A 184 32.95 -14.90 -13.41
CA ASP A 184 32.22 -14.53 -14.63
C ASP A 184 31.02 -13.62 -14.29
N SER A 185 30.13 -13.37 -15.25
CA SER A 185 28.89 -12.60 -15.07
C SER A 185 27.62 -13.45 -15.22
N ALA A 186 27.77 -14.77 -15.30
CA ALA A 186 26.66 -15.70 -15.46
C ALA A 186 26.28 -16.26 -14.10
N LEU A 187 25.06 -15.98 -13.64
CA LEU A 187 24.57 -16.54 -12.39
C LEU A 187 24.23 -18.03 -12.57
N THR A 188 25.00 -18.91 -11.92
CA THR A 188 24.81 -20.36 -11.97
C THR A 188 24.71 -20.97 -10.56
N PRO A 189 24.18 -22.18 -10.38
CA PRO A 189 24.19 -22.85 -9.08
C PRO A 189 25.59 -23.12 -8.49
N ALA A 190 26.67 -22.91 -9.25
CA ALA A 190 28.04 -22.97 -8.75
C ALA A 190 28.42 -21.72 -7.94
N ASP A 191 27.65 -20.64 -8.09
CA ASP A 191 27.96 -19.36 -7.46
C ASP A 191 27.49 -19.26 -6.03
N SER A 192 28.41 -18.88 -5.15
CA SER A 192 28.15 -18.63 -3.73
C SER A 192 27.83 -17.16 -3.44
N TRP A 193 28.29 -16.24 -4.28
CA TRP A 193 28.04 -14.81 -4.18
C TRP A 193 28.08 -14.12 -5.55
N ALA A 194 27.45 -12.95 -5.65
CA ALA A 194 27.46 -12.10 -6.84
C ALA A 194 27.46 -10.60 -6.49
N VAL A 195 28.04 -9.80 -7.38
CA VAL A 195 28.08 -8.33 -7.33
C VAL A 195 27.25 -7.77 -8.48
N PHE A 196 26.45 -6.77 -8.17
CA PHE A 196 25.55 -6.07 -9.07
C PHE A 196 25.94 -4.59 -9.13
N ALA A 197 25.89 -3.99 -10.31
CA ALA A 197 26.18 -2.57 -10.51
C ALA A 197 25.13 -1.91 -11.42
N HIS A 198 25.03 -0.58 -11.36
CA HIS A 198 23.98 0.18 -12.05
C HIS A 198 24.58 1.26 -12.95
N SER A 199 24.47 1.13 -14.27
CA SER A 199 24.92 2.15 -15.21
C SER A 199 23.76 2.80 -15.95
N SER A 200 23.93 4.07 -16.33
CA SER A 200 22.91 4.84 -17.06
C SER A 200 22.66 4.36 -18.49
N ASP A 201 23.50 3.48 -19.02
CA ASP A 201 23.37 2.91 -20.36
C ASP A 201 23.40 1.37 -20.39
N GLY A 202 23.47 0.74 -19.21
CA GLY A 202 23.49 -0.70 -19.05
C GLY A 202 24.81 -1.40 -19.35
N THR A 203 25.91 -0.67 -19.56
CA THR A 203 27.23 -1.26 -19.84
C THR A 203 28.10 -1.35 -18.59
N ALA A 204 29.00 -2.33 -18.54
CA ALA A 204 29.94 -2.54 -17.44
C ALA A 204 31.10 -1.51 -17.37
N ALA A 205 31.16 -0.58 -18.32
CA ALA A 205 32.23 0.41 -18.44
C ALA A 205 31.92 1.75 -17.78
N GLU A 206 30.67 1.98 -17.36
CA GLU A 206 30.21 3.25 -16.80
C GLU A 206 30.15 3.24 -15.26
N PRO A 207 30.27 4.41 -14.60
CA PRO A 207 30.20 4.51 -13.14
C PRO A 207 28.88 3.98 -12.58
N SER A 208 28.95 3.26 -11.45
CA SER A 208 27.75 2.88 -10.71
C SER A 208 27.10 4.07 -10.01
N THR A 209 26.10 4.72 -10.62
CA THR A 209 25.54 6.00 -10.14
C THR A 209 24.79 5.91 -8.81
N HIS A 210 24.33 4.70 -8.44
CA HIS A 210 23.67 4.41 -7.17
C HIS A 210 24.51 3.53 -6.24
N GLY A 211 25.74 3.21 -6.65
CA GLY A 211 26.66 2.31 -5.96
C GLY A 211 26.40 0.84 -6.26
N PRO A 212 27.39 -0.05 -6.19
CA PRO A 212 27.17 -1.47 -6.43
C PRO A 212 26.59 -2.17 -5.20
N SER A 213 25.90 -3.28 -5.40
CA SER A 213 25.36 -4.14 -4.36
C SER A 213 25.97 -5.54 -4.45
N GLY A 214 26.02 -6.26 -3.34
CA GLY A 214 26.61 -7.60 -3.27
C GLY A 214 25.77 -8.55 -2.45
N VAL A 215 25.65 -9.80 -2.86
CA VAL A 215 24.88 -10.81 -2.13
C VAL A 215 25.70 -12.09 -1.98
N LEU A 216 25.89 -12.56 -0.74
CA LEU A 216 26.47 -13.85 -0.40
C LEU A 216 25.35 -14.78 0.10
N MET A 217 25.14 -15.86 -0.63
CA MET A 217 24.09 -16.86 -0.38
C MET A 217 24.67 -18.18 0.09
N GLY A 218 25.97 -18.38 -0.12
CA GLY A 218 26.70 -19.59 0.23
C GLY A 218 26.44 -20.76 -0.73
N SER A 219 27.05 -21.92 -0.46
CA SER A 219 26.98 -23.11 -1.30
C SER A 219 25.68 -23.89 -1.06
N GLY A 220 24.94 -24.24 -2.12
CA GLY A 220 23.72 -25.06 -2.03
C GLY A 220 22.41 -24.33 -2.34
N ALA A 221 22.46 -23.07 -2.77
CA ALA A 221 21.35 -22.43 -3.47
C ALA A 221 21.00 -23.22 -4.73
N ALA A 222 19.70 -23.41 -4.99
CA ALA A 222 19.24 -24.24 -6.09
C ALA A 222 19.35 -23.50 -7.43
N ARG A 223 18.97 -22.21 -7.45
CA ARG A 223 18.86 -21.36 -8.66
C ARG A 223 18.92 -19.86 -8.31
N PHE A 224 19.47 -19.08 -9.25
CA PHE A 224 19.29 -17.63 -9.33
C PHE A 224 18.13 -17.32 -10.26
N THR A 225 17.26 -16.38 -9.89
CA THR A 225 15.97 -16.20 -10.56
C THR A 225 15.67 -14.73 -10.83
N ASP A 226 15.23 -14.43 -12.06
CA ASP A 226 14.76 -13.11 -12.53
C ASP A 226 13.27 -12.99 -12.30
N VAL A 227 12.81 -11.76 -12.50
CA VAL A 227 11.46 -11.34 -12.87
C VAL A 227 10.41 -11.91 -11.95
N GLU A 228 10.00 -11.02 -11.05
CA GLU A 228 8.91 -11.17 -10.10
C GLU A 228 9.27 -11.91 -8.81
N TYR A 229 10.30 -11.38 -8.14
CA TYR A 229 10.28 -11.35 -6.67
C TYR A 229 8.88 -11.00 -6.15
N ALA A 230 8.11 -10.20 -6.89
CA ALA A 230 6.75 -9.76 -6.60
C ALA A 230 5.61 -10.81 -6.75
N ARG A 231 5.78 -11.94 -7.46
CA ARG A 231 4.62 -12.80 -7.86
C ARG A 231 4.72 -14.28 -7.60
N THR A 232 5.90 -14.87 -7.73
CA THR A 232 6.05 -16.32 -7.58
C THR A 232 7.24 -16.64 -6.68
N ALA A 233 7.29 -17.85 -6.12
CA ALA A 233 8.57 -18.41 -5.71
C ALA A 233 9.37 -18.73 -6.98
N PHE A 234 9.91 -17.67 -7.60
CA PHE A 234 11.19 -17.70 -8.31
C PHE A 234 11.30 -18.83 -9.36
N VAL A 235 10.31 -18.93 -10.25
CA VAL A 235 10.31 -19.96 -11.30
C VAL A 235 11.10 -19.58 -12.56
N THR A 236 11.47 -18.31 -12.71
CA THR A 236 12.14 -17.77 -13.91
C THR A 236 13.63 -17.53 -13.62
N PRO A 237 14.60 -18.11 -14.37
CA PRO A 237 16.04 -17.89 -14.15
C PRO A 237 16.48 -16.44 -14.34
N TYR A 238 17.46 -15.94 -13.55
CA TYR A 238 18.00 -14.57 -13.64
C TYR A 238 18.70 -14.30 -14.99
N GLN A 239 18.33 -13.25 -15.73
CA GLN A 239 19.03 -12.87 -16.96
C GLN A 239 20.13 -11.84 -16.70
N SER A 240 21.35 -12.09 -17.18
CA SER A 240 22.55 -11.34 -16.82
C SER A 240 22.66 -9.92 -17.42
N ALA A 241 21.80 -9.54 -18.38
CA ALA A 241 21.68 -8.18 -18.92
C ALA A 241 20.42 -8.01 -19.81
N GLY A 242 19.86 -6.79 -19.86
CA GLY A 242 19.01 -6.35 -20.98
C GLY A 242 17.52 -6.66 -20.91
N SER A 243 16.95 -7.07 -19.77
CA SER A 243 15.49 -7.10 -19.63
C SER A 243 15.00 -5.70 -19.25
N ALA A 244 14.24 -5.06 -20.15
CA ALA A 244 13.49 -3.82 -19.86
C ALA A 244 12.38 -4.01 -18.80
N LYS A 245 12.36 -5.16 -18.10
CA LYS A 245 11.37 -5.57 -17.11
C LYS A 245 12.07 -6.45 -16.06
N GLY A 246 12.30 -5.93 -14.85
CA GLY A 246 12.58 -6.75 -13.68
C GLY A 246 14.05 -7.08 -13.35
N ALA A 247 15.04 -6.63 -14.13
CA ALA A 247 16.46 -6.86 -13.85
C ALA A 247 16.93 -6.34 -12.48
N ASP A 248 16.16 -5.46 -11.83
CA ASP A 248 16.47 -4.94 -10.51
C ASP A 248 16.03 -5.88 -9.36
N PHE A 249 15.28 -6.96 -9.62
CA PHE A 249 14.80 -7.85 -8.56
C PHE A 249 15.54 -9.19 -8.58
N LEU A 250 16.45 -9.37 -7.62
CA LEU A 250 17.15 -10.64 -7.43
C LEU A 250 16.37 -11.56 -6.49
N GLY A 251 16.24 -12.82 -6.90
CA GLY A 251 15.77 -13.92 -6.08
C GLY A 251 16.77 -15.07 -5.97
N VAL A 252 16.81 -15.70 -4.80
CA VAL A 252 17.67 -16.84 -4.50
C VAL A 252 16.84 -17.94 -3.88
N ASP A 253 16.80 -19.09 -4.56
CA ASP A 253 15.93 -20.19 -4.18
C ASP A 253 16.62 -21.32 -3.42
N TYR A 254 15.90 -21.82 -2.42
CA TYR A 254 16.22 -23.02 -1.67
C TYR A 254 15.01 -23.96 -1.65
N ASP A 255 15.25 -25.23 -1.99
CA ASP A 255 14.29 -26.30 -1.76
C ASP A 255 14.76 -27.13 -0.58
N VAL A 256 14.06 -26.98 0.55
CA VAL A 256 14.47 -27.55 1.83
C VAL A 256 13.52 -28.69 2.20
N PRO A 257 13.88 -29.95 1.95
CA PRO A 257 13.15 -31.09 2.51
C PRO A 257 13.40 -31.17 4.01
N LEU A 258 12.34 -31.03 4.80
CA LEU A 258 12.39 -31.04 6.26
C LEU A 258 11.57 -32.20 6.82
N ALA A 259 12.23 -33.19 7.40
CA ALA A 259 11.55 -34.21 8.19
C ALA A 259 10.86 -33.59 9.43
N ALA A 260 9.87 -34.29 9.98
CA ALA A 260 9.13 -33.84 11.16
C ALA A 260 10.08 -33.48 12.33
N GLY A 261 9.88 -32.32 12.95
CA GLY A 261 10.70 -31.84 14.07
C GLY A 261 12.12 -31.41 13.71
N ARG A 262 12.47 -31.33 12.42
CA ARG A 262 13.80 -30.88 11.97
C ARG A 262 13.79 -29.41 11.57
N THR A 263 14.94 -28.78 11.82
CA THR A 263 15.23 -27.39 11.48
C THR A 263 16.29 -27.33 10.39
N ALA A 264 16.18 -26.34 9.51
CA ALA A 264 17.25 -25.85 8.65
C ALA A 264 17.56 -24.39 9.01
N THR A 265 18.83 -24.03 8.97
CA THR A 265 19.31 -22.66 9.13
C THR A 265 19.94 -22.19 7.83
N LEU A 266 19.53 -21.01 7.37
CA LEU A 266 20.10 -20.33 6.21
C LEU A 266 20.73 -19.02 6.66
N VAL A 267 21.89 -18.69 6.11
CA VAL A 267 22.58 -17.42 6.38
C VAL A 267 22.84 -16.69 5.08
N HIS A 268 22.49 -15.41 5.02
CA HIS A 268 22.73 -14.56 3.86
C HIS A 268 23.48 -13.30 4.29
N PHE A 269 24.28 -12.75 3.40
CA PHE A 269 24.85 -11.42 3.57
C PHE A 269 24.52 -10.53 2.37
N VAL A 270 24.26 -9.27 2.64
CA VAL A 270 24.02 -8.22 1.65
C VAL A 270 25.04 -7.12 1.90
N ALA A 271 25.83 -6.75 0.90
CA ALA A 271 26.85 -5.72 0.98
C ALA A 271 26.48 -4.54 0.08
N ALA A 272 26.87 -3.33 0.46
CA ALA A 272 26.62 -2.12 -0.29
C ALA A 272 27.91 -1.35 -0.54
N GLY A 273 28.07 -0.82 -1.75
CA GLY A 273 29.04 0.21 -2.11
C GLY A 273 28.40 1.57 -2.27
N SER A 274 29.21 2.61 -2.27
CA SER A 274 28.78 4.00 -2.52
C SER A 274 28.66 4.28 -4.03
N ALA A 275 27.94 5.35 -4.40
CA ALA A 275 27.92 5.83 -5.77
C ALA A 275 29.34 6.13 -6.31
N GLU A 276 29.55 5.78 -7.57
CA GLU A 276 30.78 6.01 -8.31
C GLU A 276 30.65 7.21 -9.26
N THR A 277 31.78 7.84 -9.54
CA THR A 277 31.96 8.86 -10.58
C THR A 277 32.84 8.29 -11.68
N ALA A 278 32.99 8.98 -12.81
CA ALA A 278 33.97 8.61 -13.85
C ALA A 278 35.40 8.40 -13.31
N ALA A 279 35.78 9.09 -12.22
CA ALA A 279 37.09 8.94 -11.60
C ALA A 279 37.21 7.73 -10.65
N THR A 280 36.08 7.18 -10.20
CA THR A 280 36.00 6.10 -9.22
C THR A 280 35.32 4.84 -9.76
N THR A 281 35.02 4.78 -11.07
CA THR A 281 34.41 3.64 -11.75
C THR A 281 35.11 2.33 -11.40
N GLY A 282 34.32 1.35 -10.95
CA GLY A 282 34.77 0.01 -10.59
C GLY A 282 35.46 -0.11 -9.22
N GLN A 283 35.80 1.00 -8.54
CA GLN A 283 36.44 0.95 -7.22
C GLN A 283 35.51 0.41 -6.14
N GLN A 284 34.25 0.87 -6.13
CA GLN A 284 33.24 0.39 -5.19
C GLN A 284 32.82 -1.03 -5.55
N THR A 285 32.82 -1.37 -6.85
CA THR A 285 32.52 -2.73 -7.30
C THR A 285 33.57 -3.71 -6.77
N ALA A 286 34.85 -3.35 -6.87
CA ALA A 286 35.96 -4.12 -6.30
C ALA A 286 35.91 -4.19 -4.76
N MET A 287 35.48 -3.11 -4.08
CA MET A 287 35.31 -3.10 -2.63
C MET A 287 34.21 -4.07 -2.17
N VAL A 288 33.04 -4.04 -2.82
CA VAL A 288 31.94 -4.96 -2.55
C VAL A 288 32.37 -6.41 -2.83
N GLN A 289 33.06 -6.65 -3.95
CA GLN A 289 33.66 -7.95 -4.26
C GLN A 289 34.57 -8.44 -3.12
N GLY A 290 35.53 -7.62 -2.69
CA GLY A 290 36.45 -7.96 -1.60
C GLY A 290 35.72 -8.27 -0.29
N THR A 291 34.64 -7.54 -0.01
CA THR A 291 33.78 -7.79 1.15
C THR A 291 33.11 -9.15 1.08
N LEU A 292 32.51 -9.52 -0.06
CA LEU A 292 31.88 -10.83 -0.24
C LEU A 292 32.89 -11.98 -0.17
N GLN A 293 34.09 -11.81 -0.75
CA GLN A 293 35.17 -12.80 -0.66
C GLN A 293 35.63 -13.01 0.79
N ALA A 294 35.79 -11.94 1.56
CA ALA A 294 36.14 -12.03 2.97
C ALA A 294 35.05 -12.73 3.80
N LEU A 295 33.78 -12.39 3.56
CA LEU A 295 32.63 -13.03 4.22
C LEU A 295 32.50 -14.51 3.84
N ALA A 296 32.74 -14.88 2.58
CA ALA A 296 32.71 -16.28 2.14
C ALA A 296 33.83 -17.11 2.77
N ALA A 297 35.01 -16.51 2.97
CA ALA A 297 36.16 -17.18 3.58
C ALA A 297 36.03 -17.32 5.11
N ALA A 298 35.51 -16.30 5.79
CA ALA A 298 35.40 -16.25 7.25
C ALA A 298 34.10 -15.57 7.69
N PRO A 299 32.93 -16.24 7.54
CA PRO A 299 31.66 -15.63 7.87
C PRO A 299 31.55 -15.41 9.38
N PRO A 300 31.16 -14.20 9.86
CA PRO A 300 31.03 -13.91 11.27
C PRO A 300 29.79 -14.60 11.84
N LEU A 301 29.92 -15.82 12.36
CA LEU A 301 28.81 -16.66 12.85
C LEU A 301 28.94 -17.07 14.33
N ALA A 302 29.91 -16.50 15.05
CA ALA A 302 30.22 -16.89 16.43
C ALA A 302 29.07 -16.65 17.44
N ASP A 303 28.10 -15.81 17.09
CA ASP A 303 26.91 -15.51 17.89
C ASP A 303 25.73 -16.46 17.62
N LEU A 304 25.88 -17.42 16.69
CA LEU A 304 24.87 -18.45 16.45
C LEU A 304 24.88 -19.50 17.55
N SER A 305 23.69 -20.00 17.90
CA SER A 305 23.58 -21.14 18.81
C SER A 305 24.15 -22.41 18.18
N ALA A 306 24.59 -23.35 19.01
CA ALA A 306 25.03 -24.66 18.54
C ALA A 306 23.97 -25.35 17.66
N ALA A 307 22.69 -25.24 18.02
CA ALA A 307 21.58 -25.80 17.22
C ALA A 307 21.55 -25.21 15.80
N GLN A 308 21.68 -23.89 15.67
CA GLN A 308 21.69 -23.20 14.36
C GLN A 308 22.91 -23.60 13.53
N LEU A 309 24.10 -23.70 14.14
CA LEU A 309 25.31 -24.16 13.46
C LEU A 309 25.15 -25.61 12.96
N CYS A 310 24.55 -26.49 13.77
CA CYS A 310 24.31 -27.88 13.40
C CYS A 310 23.24 -28.05 12.30
N THR A 311 22.37 -27.06 12.11
CA THR A 311 21.31 -27.08 11.09
C THR A 311 21.60 -26.19 9.89
N LEU A 312 22.78 -25.58 9.80
CA LEU A 312 23.21 -24.76 8.68
C LEU A 312 23.15 -25.56 7.37
N ARG A 313 22.62 -24.94 6.31
CA ARG A 313 22.37 -25.62 5.02
C ARG A 313 23.08 -25.01 3.84
N ASN A 314 23.21 -23.70 3.81
CA ASN A 314 23.79 -22.98 2.67
C ASN A 314 25.25 -22.58 2.90
N MET A 315 25.88 -23.03 3.97
CA MET A 315 27.32 -22.82 4.23
C MET A 315 27.90 -24.08 4.89
N ASP A 316 29.18 -24.35 4.66
CA ASP A 316 29.89 -25.47 5.27
C ASP A 316 30.09 -25.22 6.78
N PRO A 317 29.36 -25.92 7.67
CA PRO A 317 29.43 -25.64 9.10
C PRO A 317 30.78 -26.06 9.69
N THR A 318 31.54 -26.95 9.05
CA THR A 318 32.85 -27.40 9.55
C THR A 318 33.93 -26.32 9.48
N ARG A 319 33.69 -25.29 8.66
CA ARG A 319 34.60 -24.13 8.51
C ARG A 319 34.24 -22.98 9.45
N VAL A 320 33.23 -23.16 10.31
CA VAL A 320 32.73 -22.13 11.20
C VAL A 320 33.31 -22.31 12.60
N ALA A 321 33.87 -21.22 13.16
CA ALA A 321 34.35 -21.20 14.53
C ALA A 321 33.20 -21.52 15.52
N GLY A 322 33.42 -22.50 16.40
CA GLY A 322 32.41 -22.95 17.37
C GLY A 322 31.55 -24.14 16.91
N TYR A 323 31.76 -24.67 15.71
CA TYR A 323 31.15 -25.93 15.28
C TYR A 323 31.75 -27.13 16.03
N ASP A 324 30.88 -27.95 16.62
CA ASP A 324 31.24 -29.22 17.25
C ASP A 324 30.40 -30.35 16.65
N GLY A 325 31.02 -31.17 15.81
CA GLY A 325 30.36 -32.28 15.14
C GLY A 325 29.80 -33.35 16.10
N ALA A 326 30.42 -33.54 17.26
CA ALA A 326 29.94 -34.49 18.26
C ALA A 326 28.69 -33.93 18.98
N ALA A 327 28.71 -32.64 19.32
CA ALA A 327 27.53 -31.95 19.84
C ALA A 327 26.38 -31.95 18.83
N CYS A 328 26.67 -31.77 17.53
CA CYS A 328 25.67 -31.82 16.47
C CYS A 328 25.04 -33.20 16.28
N ALA A 329 25.83 -34.27 16.41
CA ALA A 329 25.31 -35.64 16.39
C ALA A 329 24.42 -35.96 17.60
N ALA A 330 24.68 -35.29 18.74
CA ALA A 330 23.91 -35.46 19.99
C ALA A 330 22.64 -34.58 20.07
N GLN A 331 22.46 -33.60 19.16
CA GLN A 331 21.29 -32.73 19.13
C GLN A 331 20.01 -33.53 18.85
N ARG A 332 19.12 -33.60 19.83
CA ARG A 332 17.78 -34.16 19.64
C ARG A 332 16.97 -33.26 18.69
N PRO A 333 16.15 -33.83 17.79
CA PRO A 333 15.14 -33.05 17.07
C PRO A 333 14.35 -32.20 18.06
N LEU A 334 14.00 -30.96 17.68
CA LEU A 334 13.00 -30.22 18.43
C LEU A 334 11.75 -31.10 18.46
N GLY A 335 11.28 -31.43 19.65
CA GLY A 335 10.04 -32.19 19.79
C GLY A 335 8.90 -31.47 19.07
N PRO A 336 7.88 -32.19 18.59
CA PRO A 336 6.72 -31.53 17.98
C PRO A 336 6.16 -30.50 18.96
N THR A 337 6.26 -29.22 18.61
CA THR A 337 5.65 -28.16 19.39
C THR A 337 4.13 -28.29 19.26
N PRO A 338 3.34 -28.04 20.33
CA PRO A 338 1.90 -27.92 20.19
C PRO A 338 1.58 -26.96 19.04
N GLN A 339 0.84 -27.47 18.05
CA GLN A 339 0.39 -26.66 16.94
C GLN A 339 -0.42 -25.49 17.52
N PRO A 340 -0.13 -24.22 17.18
CA PRO A 340 -0.95 -23.12 17.65
C PRO A 340 -2.40 -23.41 17.28
N ALA A 341 -3.30 -23.25 18.25
CA ALA A 341 -4.72 -23.49 18.03
C ALA A 341 -5.16 -22.67 16.82
N ARG A 342 -5.67 -23.31 15.77
CA ARG A 342 -6.23 -22.58 14.62
C ARG A 342 -7.30 -21.64 15.15
N LEU A 343 -7.13 -20.34 14.89
CA LEU A 343 -8.18 -19.34 15.13
C LEU A 343 -9.45 -19.83 14.44
N ARG A 344 -10.48 -20.15 15.22
CA ARG A 344 -11.80 -20.44 14.67
C ARG A 344 -12.41 -19.11 14.23
N LEU A 345 -12.44 -18.88 12.92
CA LEU A 345 -13.06 -17.73 12.28
C LEU A 345 -14.59 -17.82 12.42
N THR A 346 -15.12 -17.35 13.55
CA THR A 346 -16.57 -17.36 13.83
C THR A 346 -17.10 -15.97 14.14
N SER A 347 -18.34 -15.69 13.73
CA SER A 347 -19.06 -14.48 14.13
C SER A 347 -20.13 -14.78 15.18
N SER A 348 -20.31 -13.84 16.10
CA SER A 348 -21.39 -13.76 17.07
C SER A 348 -22.69 -13.20 16.48
N SER A 349 -22.65 -12.60 15.29
CA SER A 349 -23.82 -12.15 14.53
C SER A 349 -24.20 -13.17 13.46
N PRO A 350 -25.51 -13.49 13.29
CA PRO A 350 -25.96 -14.39 12.24
C PRO A 350 -26.01 -13.72 10.85
N TYR A 351 -25.85 -12.40 10.76
CA TYR A 351 -26.05 -11.66 9.52
C TYR A 351 -24.82 -11.69 8.59
N PRO A 352 -24.94 -12.20 7.35
CA PRO A 352 -23.83 -12.31 6.40
C PRO A 352 -23.58 -10.97 5.68
N VAL A 353 -22.64 -10.17 6.19
CA VAL A 353 -22.32 -8.83 5.64
C VAL A 353 -21.45 -8.85 4.38
N ALA A 354 -20.72 -9.94 4.10
CA ALA A 354 -19.77 -9.95 2.99
C ALA A 354 -20.48 -9.65 1.67
N GLU A 355 -19.96 -8.67 0.92
CA GLU A 355 -20.47 -8.25 -0.39
C GLU A 355 -21.90 -7.69 -0.41
N LYS A 356 -22.52 -7.44 0.76
CA LYS A 356 -23.81 -6.75 0.84
C LYS A 356 -23.66 -5.29 0.45
N THR A 357 -24.60 -4.80 -0.38
CA THR A 357 -24.74 -3.38 -0.70
C THR A 357 -25.44 -2.63 0.43
N VAL A 358 -25.29 -1.30 0.47
CA VAL A 358 -26.00 -0.44 1.42
C VAL A 358 -27.51 -0.63 1.28
N ALA A 359 -28.00 -0.65 0.04
CA ALA A 359 -29.42 -0.84 -0.24
C ALA A 359 -29.95 -2.19 0.28
N GLN A 360 -29.17 -3.27 0.15
CA GLN A 360 -29.56 -4.58 0.68
C GLN A 360 -29.62 -4.59 2.21
N MET A 361 -28.63 -3.99 2.89
CA MET A 361 -28.63 -3.87 4.34
C MET A 361 -29.83 -3.05 4.86
N VAL A 362 -30.15 -1.93 4.20
CA VAL A 362 -31.33 -1.12 4.53
C VAL A 362 -32.63 -1.92 4.34
N ALA A 363 -32.74 -2.63 3.22
CA ALA A 363 -33.92 -3.44 2.93
C ALA A 363 -34.08 -4.61 3.92
N ASP A 364 -32.98 -5.26 4.30
CA ASP A 364 -32.98 -6.36 5.26
C ASP A 364 -33.36 -5.87 6.68
N MET A 365 -32.92 -4.67 7.09
CA MET A 365 -33.38 -4.02 8.32
C MET A 365 -34.88 -3.66 8.25
N ALA A 366 -35.34 -3.08 7.14
CA ALA A 366 -36.75 -2.72 6.96
C ALA A 366 -37.68 -3.95 6.95
N ALA A 367 -37.19 -5.08 6.46
CA ALA A 367 -37.91 -6.35 6.45
C ALA A 367 -37.81 -7.12 7.79
N GLY A 368 -37.16 -6.56 8.82
CA GLY A 368 -37.00 -7.19 10.13
C GLY A 368 -36.11 -8.43 10.13
N ARG A 369 -35.26 -8.62 9.11
CA ARG A 369 -34.35 -9.78 9.00
C ARG A 369 -33.05 -9.60 9.79
N THR A 370 -32.72 -8.35 10.12
CA THR A 370 -31.53 -7.96 10.88
C THR A 370 -31.77 -6.62 11.53
N THR A 371 -30.90 -6.26 12.46
CA THR A 371 -30.79 -4.93 13.07
C THR A 371 -29.48 -4.25 12.69
N SER A 372 -29.40 -2.94 12.90
CA SER A 372 -28.15 -2.17 12.80
C SER A 372 -27.09 -2.72 13.76
N VAL A 373 -27.49 -3.13 14.97
CA VAL A 373 -26.59 -3.77 15.94
C VAL A 373 -26.01 -5.07 15.40
N GLU A 374 -26.82 -5.95 14.81
CA GLU A 374 -26.33 -7.21 14.23
C GLU A 374 -25.41 -7.00 13.03
N ILE A 375 -25.71 -6.02 12.17
CA ILE A 375 -24.82 -5.64 11.04
C ILE A 375 -23.49 -5.11 11.59
N THR A 376 -23.54 -4.20 12.57
CA THR A 376 -22.36 -3.59 13.19
C THR A 376 -21.49 -4.65 13.87
N GLN A 377 -22.10 -5.57 14.63
CA GLN A 377 -21.40 -6.67 15.28
C GLN A 377 -20.76 -7.62 14.25
N ALA A 378 -21.44 -7.92 13.14
CA ALA A 378 -20.87 -8.74 12.07
C ALA A 378 -19.60 -8.11 11.47
N TYR A 379 -19.56 -6.79 11.27
CA TYR A 379 -18.33 -6.11 10.82
C TYR A 379 -17.24 -6.11 11.89
N ILE A 380 -17.56 -5.86 13.17
CA ILE A 380 -16.60 -5.91 14.28
C ILE A 380 -15.94 -7.29 14.38
N ASP A 381 -16.72 -8.36 14.27
CA ASP A 381 -16.21 -9.73 14.30
C ASP A 381 -15.27 -10.01 13.12
N ARG A 382 -15.57 -9.45 11.94
CA ARG A 382 -14.71 -9.55 10.76
C ARG A 382 -13.41 -8.77 10.91
N ILE A 383 -13.45 -7.57 11.49
CA ILE A 383 -12.24 -6.79 11.77
C ILE A 383 -11.33 -7.57 12.73
N ALA A 384 -11.88 -8.12 13.81
CA ALA A 384 -11.14 -8.97 14.75
C ALA A 384 -10.54 -10.22 14.09
N ALA A 385 -11.18 -10.76 13.05
CA ALA A 385 -10.74 -11.95 12.34
C ALA A 385 -9.68 -11.68 11.26
N PHE A 386 -9.74 -10.53 10.58
CA PHE A 386 -9.00 -10.28 9.34
C PHE A 386 -8.04 -9.09 9.38
N ASP A 387 -8.14 -8.20 10.37
CA ASP A 387 -7.38 -6.95 10.42
C ASP A 387 -6.24 -6.94 11.45
N VAL A 388 -5.93 -8.09 12.05
CA VAL A 388 -4.94 -8.22 13.13
C VAL A 388 -3.55 -7.75 12.67
N ALA A 389 -2.98 -6.73 13.32
CA ALA A 389 -1.79 -6.01 12.84
C ALA A 389 -0.55 -6.87 12.48
N SER A 390 -0.38 -8.06 13.08
CA SER A 390 0.77 -8.95 12.81
C SER A 390 0.56 -9.97 11.69
N THR A 391 -0.68 -10.22 11.26
CA THR A 391 -1.00 -11.31 10.31
C THR A 391 -2.12 -10.98 9.31
N GLY A 392 -2.83 -9.88 9.51
CA GLY A 392 -4.00 -9.44 8.75
C GLY A 392 -3.72 -8.28 7.79
N LEU A 393 -4.76 -7.51 7.50
CA LEU A 393 -4.70 -6.37 6.57
C LEU A 393 -4.13 -5.10 7.20
N ASN A 394 -4.26 -4.95 8.52
CA ASN A 394 -3.77 -3.81 9.28
C ASN A 394 -4.30 -2.46 8.76
N SER A 395 -5.61 -2.43 8.53
CA SER A 395 -6.34 -1.34 7.89
C SER A 395 -7.00 -0.36 8.87
N TYR A 396 -7.20 -0.72 10.14
CA TYR A 396 -7.72 0.16 11.21
C TYR A 396 -6.62 0.64 12.16
N LEU A 397 -6.52 1.96 12.36
CA LEU A 397 -5.71 2.56 13.44
C LEU A 397 -6.47 2.59 14.77
N TYR A 398 -7.80 2.72 14.69
CA TYR A 398 -8.66 2.84 15.86
C TYR A 398 -10.03 2.26 15.54
N LEU A 399 -10.55 1.39 16.41
CA LEU A 399 -11.89 0.81 16.32
C LEU A 399 -12.70 1.16 17.57
N ASP A 400 -13.80 1.88 17.41
CA ASP A 400 -14.70 2.26 18.50
C ASP A 400 -15.82 1.23 18.70
N VAL A 401 -15.49 0.03 19.21
CA VAL A 401 -16.48 -1.05 19.39
C VAL A 401 -17.69 -0.59 20.20
N ALA A 402 -17.47 0.07 21.33
CA ALA A 402 -18.53 0.48 22.24
C ALA A 402 -19.39 1.61 21.63
N GLY A 403 -18.76 2.65 21.07
CA GLY A 403 -19.47 3.75 20.45
C GLY A 403 -20.17 3.36 19.16
N ALA A 404 -19.60 2.48 18.34
CA ALA A 404 -20.25 1.94 17.14
C ALA A 404 -21.53 1.18 17.50
N LEU A 405 -21.48 0.28 18.49
CA LEU A 405 -22.67 -0.44 18.95
C LEU A 405 -23.72 0.49 19.60
N ALA A 406 -23.29 1.58 20.25
CA ALA A 406 -24.21 2.58 20.79
C ALA A 406 -24.91 3.39 19.67
N GLN A 407 -24.15 3.81 18.65
CA GLN A 407 -24.69 4.44 17.44
C GLN A 407 -25.69 3.52 16.74
N ALA A 408 -25.36 2.22 16.64
CA ALA A 408 -26.21 1.22 16.02
C ALA A 408 -27.55 1.06 16.77
N ARG A 409 -27.53 0.95 18.10
CA ARG A 409 -28.74 0.92 18.94
C ARG A 409 -29.61 2.16 18.75
N LYS A 410 -29.00 3.35 18.64
CA LYS A 410 -29.72 4.60 18.37
C LYS A 410 -30.39 4.57 16.98
N ALA A 411 -29.72 4.03 15.97
CA ALA A 411 -30.29 3.87 14.65
C ALA A 411 -31.47 2.89 14.64
N ASP A 412 -31.38 1.77 15.36
CA ASP A 412 -32.49 0.82 15.51
C ASP A 412 -33.70 1.47 16.20
N ALA A 413 -33.48 2.25 17.27
CA ALA A 413 -34.54 2.99 17.94
C ALA A 413 -35.21 4.04 17.02
N ALA A 414 -34.42 4.74 16.20
CA ALA A 414 -34.92 5.69 15.21
C ALA A 414 -35.74 4.99 14.10
N ARG A 415 -35.29 3.82 13.64
CA ARG A 415 -36.04 2.98 12.69
C ARG A 415 -37.35 2.48 13.27
N ALA A 416 -37.34 2.01 14.51
CA ALA A 416 -38.56 1.61 15.23
C ALA A 416 -39.55 2.78 15.41
N SER A 417 -39.04 4.02 15.44
CA SER A 417 -39.83 5.26 15.48
C SER A 417 -40.23 5.79 14.09
N GLY A 418 -39.96 5.05 13.01
CA GLY A 418 -40.41 5.36 11.64
C GLY A 418 -39.38 6.04 10.73
N SER A 419 -38.11 6.20 11.16
CA SER A 419 -37.07 6.79 10.30
C SER A 419 -36.56 5.81 9.23
N THR A 420 -36.35 6.29 8.00
CA THR A 420 -36.03 5.43 6.83
C THR A 420 -34.78 5.87 6.05
N GLY A 421 -33.92 6.71 6.62
CA GLY A 421 -32.74 7.26 5.94
C GLY A 421 -31.83 6.19 5.32
N ALA A 422 -31.28 6.49 4.13
CA ALA A 422 -30.50 5.54 3.33
C ALA A 422 -29.20 5.07 4.01
N LEU A 423 -28.64 5.86 4.93
CA LEU A 423 -27.47 5.49 5.73
C LEU A 423 -27.81 5.19 7.20
N LEU A 424 -29.08 5.23 7.59
CA LEU A 424 -29.49 5.03 8.97
C LEU A 424 -29.16 3.60 9.42
N GLY A 425 -28.19 3.47 10.31
CA GLY A 425 -27.71 2.19 10.85
C GLY A 425 -26.66 1.48 9.98
N ILE A 426 -26.08 2.16 8.99
CA ILE A 426 -25.09 1.57 8.09
C ILE A 426 -23.67 1.80 8.62
N PRO A 427 -22.87 0.75 8.87
CA PRO A 427 -21.51 0.89 9.41
C PRO A 427 -20.49 1.33 8.36
N VAL A 428 -19.82 2.45 8.61
CA VAL A 428 -18.82 3.09 7.74
C VAL A 428 -17.54 3.36 8.52
N ALA A 429 -16.43 3.57 7.82
CA ALA A 429 -15.15 3.91 8.45
C ALA A 429 -14.49 5.12 7.78
N LEU A 430 -13.67 5.85 8.52
CA LEU A 430 -13.06 7.10 8.06
C LEU A 430 -11.54 6.96 8.00
N LYS A 431 -10.90 7.40 6.92
CA LYS A 431 -9.44 7.63 6.91
C LYS A 431 -9.03 8.50 8.09
N ASP A 432 -7.87 8.27 8.69
CA ASP A 432 -7.41 9.03 9.86
C ASP A 432 -6.91 10.46 9.57
N LEU A 433 -7.57 11.13 8.63
CA LEU A 433 -7.44 12.56 8.34
C LEU A 433 -8.75 13.32 8.60
N TYR A 434 -9.86 12.61 8.76
CA TYR A 434 -11.15 13.21 9.09
C TYR A 434 -11.23 13.45 10.59
N ASP A 435 -11.39 14.72 10.99
CA ASP A 435 -11.64 15.08 12.37
C ASP A 435 -12.93 14.44 12.90
N THR A 436 -12.83 13.94 14.13
CA THR A 436 -13.89 13.25 14.86
C THR A 436 -13.84 13.73 16.31
N LYS A 437 -14.95 14.24 16.84
CA LYS A 437 -14.98 14.80 18.20
C LYS A 437 -14.81 13.77 19.33
N ASP A 438 -14.98 12.48 19.02
CA ASP A 438 -15.00 11.36 19.96
C ASP A 438 -13.91 10.30 19.68
N MET A 439 -13.09 10.50 18.65
CA MET A 439 -12.02 9.57 18.25
C MET A 439 -10.73 10.33 17.91
N PRO A 440 -9.54 9.67 17.96
CA PRO A 440 -8.29 10.27 17.49
C PRO A 440 -8.38 10.82 16.06
N THR A 441 -7.56 11.81 15.73
CA THR A 441 -7.18 12.12 14.34
C THR A 441 -5.69 12.42 14.31
N THR A 442 -4.88 11.44 13.90
CA THR A 442 -3.42 11.48 14.05
C THR A 442 -2.70 11.72 12.73
N GLY A 443 -3.40 11.61 11.59
CA GLY A 443 -2.74 11.58 10.28
C GLY A 443 -1.82 10.38 10.11
N GLY A 444 -1.97 9.34 10.93
CA GLY A 444 -1.06 8.19 11.00
C GLY A 444 0.27 8.50 11.69
N SER A 445 0.44 9.68 12.27
CA SER A 445 1.72 10.11 12.86
C SER A 445 1.74 10.03 14.37
N LEU A 446 2.85 9.51 14.90
CA LEU A 446 3.11 9.54 16.34
C LEU A 446 3.32 10.96 16.86
N ALA A 447 3.69 11.91 15.99
CA ALA A 447 3.73 13.33 16.34
C ALA A 447 2.36 13.85 16.79
N LEU A 448 1.27 13.22 16.33
CA LEU A 448 -0.11 13.60 16.63
C LEU A 448 -0.88 12.47 17.36
N ALA A 449 -0.20 11.50 17.98
CA ALA A 449 -0.86 10.37 18.68
C ALA A 449 -1.85 10.81 19.77
N GLY A 450 -1.55 11.93 20.44
CA GLY A 450 -2.40 12.57 21.45
C GLY A 450 -3.53 13.43 20.88
N SER A 451 -3.63 13.62 19.56
CA SER A 451 -4.63 14.51 18.98
C SER A 451 -6.05 13.99 19.18
N ARG A 452 -6.91 14.88 19.69
CA ARG A 452 -8.33 14.66 19.90
C ARG A 452 -9.08 15.92 19.46
N PRO A 453 -9.53 15.97 18.20
CA PRO A 453 -10.36 17.07 17.71
C PRO A 453 -11.59 17.28 18.60
N THR A 454 -12.04 18.52 18.75
CA THR A 454 -13.25 18.85 19.52
C THR A 454 -14.51 18.93 18.67
N THR A 455 -14.34 18.93 17.34
CA THR A 455 -15.40 19.01 16.34
C THR A 455 -15.23 17.91 15.31
N ASP A 456 -16.34 17.52 14.69
CA ASP A 456 -16.34 16.62 13.55
C ASP A 456 -15.95 17.40 12.28
N ALA A 457 -15.23 16.78 11.36
CA ALA A 457 -15.16 17.26 9.98
C ALA A 457 -16.56 17.37 9.38
N THR A 458 -16.78 18.26 8.40
CA THR A 458 -18.12 18.42 7.80
C THR A 458 -18.65 17.12 7.20
N ALA A 459 -17.78 16.33 6.55
CA ALA A 459 -18.13 15.01 6.04
C ALA A 459 -18.57 14.05 7.18
N THR A 460 -17.82 14.02 8.28
CA THR A 460 -18.12 13.22 9.49
C THR A 460 -19.48 13.63 10.07
N ALA A 461 -19.73 14.92 10.23
CA ALA A 461 -20.98 15.46 10.75
C ALA A 461 -22.18 15.09 9.86
N ARG A 462 -22.03 15.18 8.53
CA ARG A 462 -23.06 14.79 7.55
C ARG A 462 -23.38 13.30 7.61
N LEU A 463 -22.36 12.43 7.72
CA LEU A 463 -22.56 10.99 7.88
C LEU A 463 -23.31 10.65 9.18
N ARG A 464 -22.92 11.28 10.31
CA ARG A 464 -23.63 11.10 11.60
C ARG A 464 -25.07 11.60 11.53
N ALA A 465 -25.31 12.74 10.89
CA ALA A 465 -26.66 13.30 10.71
C ALA A 465 -27.55 12.39 9.85
N ALA A 466 -26.97 11.70 8.86
CA ALA A 466 -27.65 10.68 8.07
C ALA A 466 -27.88 9.35 8.83
N GLY A 467 -27.40 9.24 10.06
CA GLY A 467 -27.56 8.07 10.92
C GLY A 467 -26.57 6.93 10.64
N ALA A 468 -25.49 7.20 9.90
CA ALA A 468 -24.42 6.22 9.70
C ALA A 468 -23.73 5.88 11.03
N VAL A 469 -23.31 4.63 11.16
CA VAL A 469 -22.53 4.15 12.31
C VAL A 469 -21.06 4.26 11.96
N ILE A 470 -20.33 5.17 12.59
CA ILE A 470 -18.89 5.30 12.35
C ILE A 470 -18.15 4.27 13.21
N LEU A 471 -17.53 3.29 12.56
CA LEU A 471 -16.80 2.19 13.18
C LEU A 471 -15.47 2.65 13.81
N GLY A 472 -14.74 3.52 13.13
CA GLY A 472 -13.38 3.87 13.54
C GLY A 472 -12.57 4.62 12.50
N LYS A 473 -11.26 4.69 12.75
CA LYS A 473 -10.26 5.40 11.94
C LYS A 473 -9.36 4.40 11.21
N LEU A 474 -9.16 4.62 9.92
CA LEU A 474 -8.43 3.75 9.01
C LEU A 474 -7.00 4.24 8.79
N ASN A 475 -6.11 3.27 8.63
CA ASN A 475 -4.69 3.48 8.33
C ASN A 475 -4.49 4.08 6.93
N LEU A 476 -3.32 4.67 6.71
CA LEU A 476 -3.00 5.52 5.58
C LEU A 476 -1.49 5.63 5.36
N SER A 477 -1.08 6.26 4.26
CA SER A 477 0.25 6.87 4.24
C SER A 477 0.26 8.02 5.24
N GLU A 478 1.26 8.09 6.11
CA GLU A 478 1.41 9.18 7.07
C GLU A 478 1.28 10.55 6.39
N PHE A 479 0.41 11.41 6.95
CA PHE A 479 0.04 12.72 6.42
C PHE A 479 -0.40 12.74 4.94
N ALA A 480 -0.95 11.62 4.45
CA ALA A 480 -1.30 11.42 3.05
C ALA A 480 -0.13 11.43 2.06
N TRP A 481 1.12 11.35 2.53
CA TRP A 481 2.29 11.76 1.74
C TRP A 481 2.58 10.91 0.50
N SER A 482 2.40 9.59 0.59
CA SER A 482 2.67 8.65 -0.51
C SER A 482 1.39 8.16 -1.18
N GLY A 483 1.39 8.20 -2.51
CA GLY A 483 0.39 7.54 -3.36
C GLY A 483 0.62 6.03 -3.52
N ASN A 484 1.77 5.51 -3.10
CA ASN A 484 2.21 4.15 -3.45
C ASN A 484 2.11 3.17 -2.29
N TYR A 485 2.20 3.66 -1.05
CA TYR A 485 2.14 2.83 0.15
C TYR A 485 1.29 3.47 1.21
N SER A 486 0.63 2.65 2.02
CA SER A 486 -0.05 3.11 3.23
C SER A 486 0.72 2.64 4.46
N VAL A 487 1.84 3.32 4.71
CA VAL A 487 2.69 3.13 5.88
C VAL A 487 2.57 4.35 6.78
N SER A 488 2.36 4.12 8.08
CA SER A 488 2.26 5.17 9.08
C SER A 488 2.99 4.84 10.38
N GLY A 489 3.45 5.85 11.12
CA GLY A 489 4.06 5.62 12.44
C GLY A 489 3.09 5.06 13.49
N VAL A 490 1.78 5.31 13.37
CA VAL A 490 0.79 4.84 14.36
C VAL A 490 0.38 3.39 14.15
N GLY A 491 0.25 2.96 12.90
CA GLY A 491 -0.23 1.60 12.62
C GLY A 491 0.52 0.89 11.52
N GLY A 492 1.72 1.34 11.13
CA GLY A 492 2.54 0.69 10.12
C GLY A 492 1.88 0.53 8.75
N SER A 493 2.18 -0.55 8.05
CA SER A 493 1.81 -0.87 6.67
C SER A 493 0.46 -1.59 6.54
N THR A 494 -0.44 -1.02 5.73
CA THR A 494 -1.64 -1.71 5.24
C THR A 494 -1.33 -2.52 3.97
N VAL A 495 -1.83 -3.74 3.88
CA VAL A 495 -1.66 -4.60 2.70
C VAL A 495 -2.94 -4.85 1.91
N ASN A 496 -2.77 -5.31 0.67
CA ASN A 496 -3.85 -5.55 -0.28
C ASN A 496 -4.58 -6.88 0.03
N PRO A 497 -5.92 -6.91 0.11
CA PRO A 497 -6.64 -8.15 0.36
C PRO A 497 -6.68 -9.13 -0.82
N TYR A 498 -6.28 -8.74 -2.04
CA TYR A 498 -6.15 -9.67 -3.17
C TYR A 498 -4.82 -10.43 -3.13
N ASP A 499 -3.78 -9.82 -2.57
CA ASP A 499 -2.48 -10.41 -2.30
C ASP A 499 -1.81 -9.64 -1.16
N THR A 500 -1.63 -10.29 -0.01
CA THR A 500 -1.10 -9.64 1.20
C THR A 500 0.38 -9.29 1.12
N ASP A 501 1.08 -9.72 0.06
CA ASP A 501 2.44 -9.28 -0.23
C ASP A 501 2.45 -7.95 -0.98
N ARG A 502 1.29 -7.49 -1.47
CA ARG A 502 1.12 -6.23 -2.18
C ARG A 502 0.66 -5.12 -1.27
N SER A 503 1.10 -3.91 -1.58
CA SER A 503 0.62 -2.67 -1.01
C SER A 503 -0.86 -2.46 -1.37
N ALA A 504 -1.64 -1.94 -0.43
CA ALA A 504 -2.98 -1.41 -0.72
C ALA A 504 -2.94 -0.06 -1.47
N ALA A 505 -1.79 0.31 -2.06
CA ALA A 505 -1.45 1.65 -2.50
C ALA A 505 -1.56 2.69 -1.38
N GLY A 506 -1.40 3.95 -1.73
CA GLY A 506 -1.50 5.06 -0.81
C GLY A 506 -2.26 6.24 -1.41
N SER A 507 -2.67 7.20 -0.59
CA SER A 507 -2.54 7.19 0.86
C SER A 507 -3.77 6.62 1.57
N SER A 508 -4.87 6.29 0.89
CA SER A 508 -6.09 5.75 1.54
C SER A 508 -6.11 4.21 1.60
N GLY A 509 -4.97 3.54 1.74
CA GLY A 509 -4.89 2.07 1.67
C GLY A 509 -5.73 1.37 2.74
N GLY A 510 -5.83 1.90 3.96
CA GLY A 510 -6.75 1.36 4.97
C GLY A 510 -8.22 1.41 4.53
N SER A 511 -8.64 2.50 3.89
CA SER A 511 -9.96 2.62 3.26
C SER A 511 -10.17 1.59 2.15
N GLY A 512 -9.17 1.43 1.27
CA GLY A 512 -9.19 0.42 0.20
C GLY A 512 -9.29 -1.01 0.73
N ALA A 513 -8.32 -1.43 1.54
CA ALA A 513 -8.20 -2.79 2.05
C ALA A 513 -9.43 -3.20 2.89
N SER A 514 -9.86 -2.35 3.83
CA SER A 514 -11.01 -2.64 4.70
C SER A 514 -12.30 -2.79 3.90
N THR A 515 -12.54 -1.91 2.92
CA THR A 515 -13.77 -1.95 2.10
C THR A 515 -13.77 -3.15 1.17
N ALA A 516 -12.64 -3.45 0.53
CA ALA A 516 -12.50 -4.59 -0.38
C ALA A 516 -12.71 -5.93 0.35
N ALA A 517 -12.20 -6.05 1.58
CA ALA A 517 -12.40 -7.21 2.45
C ALA A 517 -13.75 -7.22 3.21
N SER A 518 -14.69 -6.33 2.88
CA SER A 518 -15.99 -6.21 3.55
C SER A 518 -15.87 -6.07 5.08
N LEU A 519 -14.93 -5.25 5.57
CA LEU A 519 -14.79 -4.89 6.99
C LEU A 519 -15.62 -3.66 7.38
N ASN A 520 -16.21 -2.99 6.39
CA ASN A 520 -17.21 -1.95 6.53
C ASN A 520 -18.12 -1.93 5.28
N ALA A 521 -19.25 -1.21 5.35
CA ALA A 521 -20.15 -1.06 4.22
C ALA A 521 -19.48 -0.26 3.08
N PHE A 522 -18.92 0.89 3.43
CA PHE A 522 -18.02 1.70 2.63
C PHE A 522 -17.13 2.52 3.56
N SER A 523 -16.10 3.12 3.00
CA SER A 523 -15.19 3.99 3.75
C SER A 523 -15.05 5.36 3.12
N MET A 524 -14.56 6.31 3.90
CA MET A 524 -14.12 7.61 3.41
C MET A 524 -12.61 7.60 3.20
N GLY A 525 -12.16 8.12 2.07
CA GLY A 525 -10.75 8.36 1.75
C GLY A 525 -10.50 9.83 1.38
N THR A 526 -9.26 10.18 1.07
CA THR A 526 -8.89 11.51 0.55
C THR A 526 -7.95 11.37 -0.63
N ASP A 527 -7.89 12.40 -1.49
CA ASP A 527 -7.10 12.40 -2.72
C ASP A 527 -6.49 13.77 -3.02
N SER A 528 -5.17 13.82 -3.10
CA SER A 528 -4.41 14.94 -3.67
C SER A 528 -3.88 14.58 -5.06
N CYS A 529 -3.46 13.34 -5.25
CA CYS A 529 -3.30 12.66 -6.52
C CYS A 529 -3.27 11.14 -6.22
N GLY A 530 -4.24 10.38 -6.69
CA GLY A 530 -4.15 8.91 -6.66
C GLY A 530 -4.69 8.24 -5.38
N SER A 531 -4.76 8.97 -4.27
CA SER A 531 -5.09 8.40 -2.97
C SER A 531 -6.54 7.93 -2.79
N LEU A 532 -7.48 8.34 -3.64
CA LEU A 532 -8.78 7.68 -3.79
C LEU A 532 -8.73 6.72 -4.99
N GLN A 533 -8.39 7.25 -6.16
CA GLN A 533 -8.54 6.55 -7.43
C GLN A 533 -7.58 5.38 -7.58
N GLY A 534 -6.27 5.58 -7.39
CA GLY A 534 -5.26 4.54 -7.53
C GLY A 534 -5.40 3.46 -6.49
N VAL A 535 -5.75 3.82 -5.25
CA VAL A 535 -6.12 2.85 -4.20
C VAL A 535 -7.33 2.03 -4.63
N SER A 536 -8.39 2.66 -5.14
CA SER A 536 -9.59 1.93 -5.58
C SER A 536 -9.29 1.01 -6.77
N GLY A 537 -8.43 1.45 -7.68
CA GLY A 537 -7.98 0.66 -8.82
C GLY A 537 -7.30 -0.64 -8.39
N VAL A 538 -6.36 -0.59 -7.45
CA VAL A 538 -5.62 -1.78 -6.98
C VAL A 538 -6.33 -2.60 -5.91
N THR A 539 -7.39 -2.07 -5.27
CA THR A 539 -8.20 -2.80 -4.30
C THR A 539 -9.56 -3.23 -4.85
N GLY A 540 -9.78 -3.08 -6.16
CA GLY A 540 -11.00 -3.54 -6.83
C GLY A 540 -12.26 -2.88 -6.27
N LEU A 541 -12.19 -1.56 -6.07
CA LEU A 541 -13.28 -0.72 -5.61
C LEU A 541 -13.66 0.33 -6.66
N SER A 542 -14.75 1.02 -6.36
CA SER A 542 -15.14 2.24 -7.06
C SER A 542 -14.95 3.43 -6.12
N THR A 543 -14.66 4.60 -6.68
CA THR A 543 -14.61 5.87 -5.94
C THR A 543 -15.00 7.05 -6.83
N ILE A 544 -15.36 8.17 -6.22
CA ILE A 544 -15.57 9.44 -6.90
C ILE A 544 -14.71 10.53 -6.28
N ARG A 545 -13.86 11.12 -7.11
CA ARG A 545 -13.24 12.42 -6.89
C ARG A 545 -14.20 13.46 -7.42
N ALA A 546 -15.02 14.03 -6.55
CA ALA A 546 -16.05 14.98 -6.94
C ALA A 546 -15.45 16.27 -7.54
N THR A 547 -16.26 17.00 -8.32
CA THR A 547 -15.92 18.36 -8.76
C THR A 547 -15.47 19.17 -7.54
N ARG A 548 -14.34 19.87 -7.66
CA ARG A 548 -13.82 20.68 -6.55
C ARG A 548 -14.87 21.72 -6.12
N GLY A 549 -15.28 21.65 -4.86
CA GLY A 549 -16.36 22.45 -4.30
C GLY A 549 -17.72 21.75 -4.26
N LEU A 550 -17.86 20.47 -4.64
CA LEU A 550 -19.11 19.73 -4.40
C LEU A 550 -19.23 19.23 -2.96
N THR A 551 -18.11 18.75 -2.40
CA THR A 551 -17.97 18.26 -1.02
C THR A 551 -16.99 19.16 -0.26
N SER A 552 -17.20 19.31 1.05
CA SER A 552 -16.35 20.14 1.92
C SER A 552 -15.09 19.40 2.36
N LEU A 553 -13.99 20.13 2.51
CA LEU A 553 -12.74 19.68 3.14
C LEU A 553 -12.54 20.22 4.56
N ALA A 554 -13.51 20.94 5.13
CA ALA A 554 -13.41 21.44 6.50
C ALA A 554 -13.27 20.29 7.52
N GLY A 555 -12.24 20.38 8.37
CA GLY A 555 -11.86 19.33 9.32
C GLY A 555 -11.21 18.10 8.69
N VAL A 556 -10.72 18.19 7.45
CA VAL A 556 -9.90 17.15 6.82
C VAL A 556 -8.45 17.63 6.79
N PHE A 557 -7.54 16.85 7.39
CA PHE A 557 -6.12 17.16 7.41
C PHE A 557 -5.56 17.22 5.97
N PRO A 558 -4.91 18.32 5.56
CA PRO A 558 -4.55 18.56 4.16
C PRO A 558 -3.19 17.95 3.79
N LEU A 559 -2.96 17.83 2.48
CA LEU A 559 -1.62 17.66 1.91
C LEU A 559 -1.32 18.79 0.91
N GLU A 560 -2.15 18.94 -0.12
CA GLU A 560 -2.02 20.00 -1.12
C GLU A 560 -3.41 20.58 -1.38
N GLY A 561 -3.71 21.71 -0.75
CA GLY A 561 -5.04 22.30 -0.73
C GLY A 561 -5.58 22.65 -2.11
N PHE A 562 -4.74 22.78 -3.15
CA PHE A 562 -5.23 22.95 -4.51
C PHE A 562 -5.72 21.67 -5.20
N GLN A 563 -5.39 20.51 -4.64
CA GLN A 563 -5.73 19.21 -5.20
C GLN A 563 -6.50 18.32 -4.24
N ASP A 564 -6.55 18.64 -2.95
CA ASP A 564 -7.25 17.80 -2.00
C ASP A 564 -8.74 17.60 -2.38
N SER A 565 -9.20 16.38 -2.14
CA SER A 565 -10.57 15.91 -2.33
C SER A 565 -10.88 14.89 -1.25
N ALA A 566 -12.14 14.85 -0.82
CA ALA A 566 -12.67 13.93 0.17
C ALA A 566 -13.81 13.15 -0.48
N GLY A 567 -13.75 11.82 -0.48
CA GLY A 567 -14.66 11.00 -1.26
C GLY A 567 -14.91 9.61 -0.66
N PRO A 568 -16.08 9.01 -0.94
CA PRO A 568 -16.38 7.65 -0.54
C PRO A 568 -15.65 6.64 -1.44
N MET A 569 -15.25 5.51 -0.86
CA MET A 569 -14.76 4.33 -1.55
C MET A 569 -15.69 3.17 -1.24
N ALA A 570 -16.23 2.52 -2.26
CA ALA A 570 -17.25 1.49 -2.10
C ALA A 570 -17.11 0.37 -3.12
N ARG A 571 -17.70 -0.79 -2.82
CA ARG A 571 -17.72 -1.96 -3.73
C ARG A 571 -18.65 -1.78 -4.92
N THR A 572 -19.61 -0.85 -4.84
CA THR A 572 -20.58 -0.57 -5.91
C THR A 572 -20.75 0.93 -6.16
N VAL A 573 -21.02 1.30 -7.41
CA VAL A 573 -21.33 2.69 -7.81
C VAL A 573 -22.62 3.19 -7.15
N SER A 574 -23.60 2.32 -6.89
CA SER A 574 -24.81 2.69 -6.15
C SER A 574 -24.53 3.11 -4.71
N ASP A 575 -23.58 2.45 -4.04
CA ASP A 575 -23.18 2.82 -2.68
C ASP A 575 -22.42 4.16 -2.67
N LEU A 576 -21.58 4.40 -3.70
CA LEU A 576 -20.94 5.73 -3.90
C LEU A 576 -21.95 6.85 -4.08
N ALA A 577 -22.96 6.64 -4.93
CA ALA A 577 -23.98 7.65 -5.20
C ALA A 577 -24.82 7.95 -3.95
N THR A 578 -25.09 6.92 -3.13
CA THR A 578 -25.75 7.07 -1.83
C THR A 578 -24.89 7.90 -0.87
N ALA A 579 -23.59 7.60 -0.77
CA ALA A 579 -22.68 8.35 0.08
C ALA A 579 -22.50 9.80 -0.40
N LEU A 580 -22.27 10.03 -1.70
CA LEU A 580 -22.11 11.39 -2.25
C LEU A 580 -23.34 12.26 -2.03
N THR A 581 -24.54 11.68 -2.06
CA THR A 581 -25.79 12.40 -1.75
C THR A 581 -25.79 12.98 -0.33
N VAL A 582 -25.21 12.26 0.63
CA VAL A 582 -25.08 12.73 2.02
C VAL A 582 -23.93 13.73 2.17
N LEU A 583 -22.86 13.55 1.40
CA LEU A 583 -21.63 14.33 1.53
C LEU A 583 -21.67 15.67 0.79
N ALA A 584 -22.44 15.79 -0.29
CA ALA A 584 -22.45 16.98 -1.13
C ALA A 584 -23.25 18.13 -0.50
N GLY A 585 -22.80 19.36 -0.74
CA GLY A 585 -23.55 20.55 -0.37
C GLY A 585 -22.72 21.65 0.27
N PRO A 586 -23.32 22.85 0.42
CA PRO A 586 -22.63 24.04 0.90
C PRO A 586 -22.22 23.90 2.37
N ASP A 587 -21.05 24.43 2.67
CA ASP A 587 -20.43 24.50 3.99
C ASP A 587 -19.84 25.91 4.19
N PRO A 588 -20.28 26.66 5.22
CA PRO A 588 -19.68 27.96 5.54
C PRO A 588 -18.18 27.90 5.85
N GLU A 589 -17.66 26.78 6.33
CA GLU A 589 -16.23 26.61 6.65
C GLU A 589 -15.38 26.29 5.41
N ASP A 590 -16.01 25.92 4.29
CA ASP A 590 -15.35 25.73 2.99
C ASP A 590 -16.03 26.60 1.91
N PRO A 591 -15.53 27.83 1.67
CA PRO A 591 -16.11 28.76 0.70
C PRO A 591 -16.17 28.25 -0.75
N LEU A 592 -15.42 27.19 -1.11
CA LEU A 592 -15.51 26.59 -2.43
C LEU A 592 -16.83 25.86 -2.65
N THR A 593 -17.52 25.49 -1.58
CA THR A 593 -18.78 24.72 -1.63
C THR A 593 -20.04 25.56 -1.76
N ARG A 594 -19.93 26.90 -1.76
CA ARG A 594 -21.10 27.80 -1.76
C ARG A 594 -22.08 27.56 -2.91
N THR A 595 -21.61 27.08 -4.06
CA THR A 595 -22.46 26.80 -5.23
C THR A 595 -22.90 25.34 -5.34
N ALA A 596 -22.47 24.46 -4.44
CA ALA A 596 -22.71 23.02 -4.51
C ALA A 596 -24.19 22.65 -4.63
N ALA A 597 -25.07 23.35 -3.89
CA ALA A 597 -26.50 23.07 -3.87
C ALA A 597 -27.15 23.10 -5.26
N ALA A 598 -26.69 23.98 -6.15
CA ALA A 598 -27.22 24.09 -7.52
C ALA A 598 -26.86 22.89 -8.42
N HIS A 599 -25.95 22.04 -7.96
CA HIS A 599 -25.40 20.91 -8.72
C HIS A 599 -25.77 19.54 -8.12
N ILE A 600 -26.59 19.52 -7.05
CA ILE A 600 -27.12 18.29 -6.46
C ILE A 600 -28.46 17.96 -7.14
N PRO A 601 -28.62 16.77 -7.75
CA PRO A 601 -29.91 16.37 -8.31
C PRO A 601 -31.00 16.32 -7.22
N ALA A 602 -32.24 16.66 -7.58
CA ALA A 602 -33.36 16.72 -6.61
C ALA A 602 -33.60 15.40 -5.86
N GLY A 603 -33.36 14.25 -6.49
CA GLY A 603 -33.45 12.93 -5.87
C GLY A 603 -32.11 12.38 -5.33
N GLY A 604 -31.06 13.21 -5.28
CA GLY A 604 -29.69 12.78 -4.99
C GLY A 604 -29.00 12.10 -6.17
N PHE A 605 -27.72 11.79 -6.00
CA PHE A 605 -26.87 11.23 -7.06
C PHE A 605 -27.27 9.80 -7.47
N GLY A 606 -28.00 9.08 -6.61
CA GLY A 606 -28.54 7.76 -6.95
C GLY A 606 -29.75 7.78 -7.88
N SER A 607 -30.44 8.92 -7.99
CA SER A 607 -31.74 9.00 -8.69
C SER A 607 -31.67 8.87 -10.21
N SER A 608 -30.50 9.13 -10.80
CA SER A 608 -30.31 9.08 -12.24
C SER A 608 -29.59 7.82 -12.73
N LEU A 609 -29.22 6.88 -11.84
CA LEU A 609 -28.44 5.70 -12.21
C LEU A 609 -29.25 4.77 -13.13
N SER A 610 -28.70 4.50 -14.31
CA SER A 610 -29.29 3.69 -15.36
C SER A 610 -28.29 2.68 -15.91
N SER A 611 -28.71 1.43 -16.03
CA SER A 611 -27.87 0.37 -16.60
C SER A 611 -27.55 0.60 -18.09
N THR A 612 -28.26 1.50 -18.76
CA THR A 612 -28.08 1.80 -20.20
C THR A 612 -27.45 3.17 -20.47
N ALA A 613 -26.92 3.86 -19.45
CA ALA A 613 -26.43 5.24 -19.59
C ALA A 613 -25.33 5.42 -20.64
N LEU A 614 -24.50 4.38 -20.86
CA LEU A 614 -23.44 4.39 -21.87
C LEU A 614 -23.95 4.33 -23.32
N LYS A 615 -25.21 3.93 -23.55
CA LYS A 615 -25.77 3.84 -24.90
C LYS A 615 -25.74 5.21 -25.58
N GLY A 616 -25.11 5.26 -26.75
CA GLY A 616 -24.97 6.48 -27.56
C GLY A 616 -23.96 7.49 -27.02
N LYS A 617 -23.24 7.19 -25.93
CA LYS A 617 -22.19 8.09 -25.41
C LYS A 617 -20.94 8.04 -26.25
N ARG A 618 -20.22 9.14 -26.33
CA ARG A 618 -18.93 9.24 -27.02
C ARG A 618 -17.82 9.48 -26.01
N LEU A 619 -16.93 8.50 -25.88
CA LEU A 619 -15.87 8.45 -24.87
C LEU A 619 -14.51 8.68 -25.55
N GLY A 620 -13.73 9.61 -25.02
CA GLY A 620 -12.34 9.81 -25.46
C GLY A 620 -11.41 8.92 -24.65
N TYR A 621 -10.80 7.93 -25.28
CA TYR A 621 -9.78 7.09 -24.68
C TYR A 621 -8.44 7.83 -24.67
N LEU A 622 -7.79 7.87 -23.50
CA LEU A 622 -6.40 8.26 -23.37
C LEU A 622 -5.58 7.00 -23.10
N ASP A 623 -4.69 6.67 -24.04
CA ASP A 623 -3.79 5.50 -23.97
C ASP A 623 -2.63 5.79 -23.02
N TYR A 624 -2.97 6.05 -21.76
CA TYR A 624 -2.01 6.38 -20.72
C TYR A 624 -1.52 5.13 -20.05
N PHE A 625 -0.71 4.38 -20.79
CA PHE A 625 0.28 3.45 -20.25
C PHE A 625 1.67 4.07 -20.39
N PRO A 626 1.95 5.22 -19.74
CA PRO A 626 3.28 5.82 -19.85
C PRO A 626 4.29 5.00 -19.07
N GLY A 627 5.39 4.62 -19.73
CA GLY A 627 6.64 4.31 -19.05
C GLY A 627 6.93 2.83 -18.80
N GLU A 628 8.13 2.62 -18.25
CA GLU A 628 8.83 1.34 -18.06
C GLU A 628 8.06 0.26 -17.32
N TYR A 629 7.29 0.70 -16.32
CA TYR A 629 6.60 -0.20 -15.40
C TYR A 629 5.22 -0.60 -15.90
N ALA A 630 4.72 0.02 -16.98
CA ALA A 630 3.43 -0.31 -17.58
C ALA A 630 3.34 -1.81 -17.85
N GLU A 631 2.55 -2.48 -17.02
CA GLU A 631 2.50 -3.92 -17.05
C GLU A 631 1.65 -4.37 -18.24
N SER A 632 2.22 -5.28 -19.02
CA SER A 632 1.54 -5.82 -20.19
C SER A 632 0.23 -6.51 -19.81
N THR A 633 0.08 -6.97 -18.57
CA THR A 633 -1.12 -7.64 -18.07
C THR A 633 -2.26 -6.65 -17.84
N VAL A 634 -1.98 -5.49 -17.22
CA VAL A 634 -2.93 -4.37 -17.10
C VAL A 634 -3.35 -3.89 -18.48
N GLN A 635 -2.39 -3.69 -19.40
CA GLN A 635 -2.68 -3.27 -20.77
C GLN A 635 -3.53 -4.30 -21.54
N GLN A 636 -3.19 -5.59 -21.44
CA GLN A 636 -3.95 -6.68 -22.06
C GLN A 636 -5.39 -6.73 -21.52
N HIS A 637 -5.55 -6.59 -20.21
CA HIS A 637 -6.86 -6.52 -19.55
C HIS A 637 -7.67 -5.31 -20.04
N PHE A 638 -7.02 -4.15 -20.18
CA PHE A 638 -7.69 -2.92 -20.60
C PHE A 638 -8.25 -2.99 -22.02
N SER A 639 -7.65 -3.79 -22.91
CA SER A 639 -8.26 -4.08 -24.21
C SER A 639 -9.68 -4.67 -24.08
N GLY A 640 -9.91 -5.51 -23.05
CA GLY A 640 -11.22 -6.06 -22.69
C GLY A 640 -12.17 -5.00 -22.17
N VAL A 641 -11.66 -4.05 -21.39
CA VAL A 641 -12.41 -2.89 -20.87
C VAL A 641 -12.94 -2.02 -22.02
N LEU A 642 -12.09 -1.69 -22.99
CA LEU A 642 -12.50 -0.90 -24.17
C LEU A 642 -13.57 -1.62 -25.01
N ARG A 643 -13.42 -2.94 -25.21
CA ARG A 643 -14.46 -3.75 -25.88
C ARG A 643 -15.77 -3.75 -25.11
N GLN A 644 -15.73 -3.80 -23.78
CA GLN A 644 -16.92 -3.76 -22.95
C GLN A 644 -17.64 -2.41 -23.05
N LEU A 645 -16.91 -1.29 -23.04
CA LEU A 645 -17.49 0.04 -23.29
C LEU A 645 -18.19 0.10 -24.65
N GLY A 646 -17.57 -0.45 -25.70
CA GLY A 646 -18.20 -0.55 -27.03
C GLY A 646 -19.49 -1.38 -27.03
N ARG A 647 -19.49 -2.54 -26.35
CA ARG A 647 -20.68 -3.40 -26.21
C ARG A 647 -21.83 -2.75 -25.45
N SER A 648 -21.55 -1.82 -24.53
CA SER A 648 -22.56 -1.00 -23.88
C SER A 648 -23.22 0.03 -24.82
N GLY A 649 -22.82 0.09 -26.09
CA GLY A 649 -23.37 0.98 -27.10
C GLY A 649 -22.73 2.36 -27.12
N SER A 650 -21.55 2.53 -26.49
CA SER A 650 -20.77 3.76 -26.56
C SER A 650 -19.82 3.75 -27.77
N THR A 651 -19.47 4.93 -28.27
CA THR A 651 -18.39 5.12 -29.25
C THR A 651 -17.12 5.51 -28.50
N VAL A 652 -16.10 4.66 -28.54
CA VAL A 652 -14.79 4.94 -27.93
C VAL A 652 -13.83 5.41 -29.04
N VAL A 653 -13.18 6.55 -28.82
CA VAL A 653 -12.21 7.13 -29.77
C VAL A 653 -10.91 7.44 -29.06
N ASP A 654 -9.79 6.99 -29.60
CA ASP A 654 -8.48 7.42 -29.12
C ASP A 654 -8.28 8.91 -29.42
N VAL A 655 -7.97 9.67 -28.37
CA VAL A 655 -7.77 11.11 -28.44
C VAL A 655 -6.48 11.56 -27.75
N THR A 656 -5.58 10.63 -27.47
CA THR A 656 -4.39 10.82 -26.63
C THR A 656 -3.52 11.99 -27.10
N ASP A 657 -3.07 11.97 -28.35
CA ASP A 657 -2.20 13.01 -28.91
C ASP A 657 -2.91 14.36 -29.00
N LEU A 658 -4.19 14.35 -29.41
CA LEU A 658 -5.00 15.55 -29.52
C LEU A 658 -5.21 16.21 -28.14
N PHE A 659 -5.43 15.39 -27.12
CA PHE A 659 -5.60 15.83 -25.74
C PHE A 659 -4.30 16.44 -25.22
N ASN A 660 -3.18 15.73 -25.36
CA ASN A 660 -1.86 16.19 -24.92
C ASN A 660 -1.51 17.53 -25.58
N ALA A 661 -1.68 17.64 -26.90
CA ALA A 661 -1.43 18.88 -27.62
C ALA A 661 -2.32 20.03 -27.11
N ALA A 662 -3.62 19.77 -26.87
CA ALA A 662 -4.57 20.78 -26.45
C ALA A 662 -4.40 21.27 -25.00
N THR A 663 -3.83 20.44 -24.12
CA THR A 663 -3.73 20.73 -22.68
C THR A 663 -2.31 21.07 -22.21
N SER A 664 -1.28 20.70 -22.98
CA SER A 664 0.14 20.87 -22.67
C SER A 664 0.51 22.21 -22.02
N LYS A 665 0.15 23.34 -22.66
CA LYS A 665 0.46 24.68 -22.14
C LYS A 665 -0.18 24.97 -20.78
N ALA A 666 -1.43 24.54 -20.58
CA ALA A 666 -2.13 24.75 -19.33
C ALA A 666 -1.60 23.81 -18.22
N SER A 667 -1.21 22.59 -18.59
CA SER A 667 -0.53 21.65 -17.68
C SER A 667 0.80 22.23 -17.21
N ALA A 668 1.66 22.63 -18.14
CA ALA A 668 2.97 23.22 -17.81
C ALA A 668 2.86 24.49 -16.95
N ALA A 669 1.82 25.30 -17.15
CA ALA A 669 1.57 26.48 -16.33
C ALA A 669 1.11 26.12 -14.90
N TYR A 670 0.39 25.02 -14.74
CA TYR A 670 0.00 24.48 -13.44
C TYR A 670 1.20 23.90 -12.70
N ASP A 671 2.02 23.10 -13.38
CA ASP A 671 3.23 22.52 -12.78
C ASP A 671 4.22 23.62 -12.35
N ALA A 672 4.35 24.69 -13.16
CA ALA A 672 5.15 25.86 -12.83
C ALA A 672 4.49 26.83 -11.83
N SER A 673 3.34 26.51 -11.25
CA SER A 673 2.63 27.42 -10.35
C SER A 673 3.21 27.46 -8.94
N GLY A 674 3.97 26.44 -8.54
CA GLY A 674 4.47 26.25 -7.17
C GLY A 674 3.63 25.26 -6.35
N VAL A 675 2.62 24.63 -6.97
CA VAL A 675 1.93 23.45 -6.40
C VAL A 675 2.92 22.34 -6.06
N TRP A 676 2.65 21.54 -5.02
CA TRP A 676 3.56 20.51 -4.49
C TRP A 676 4.91 21.03 -3.96
N SER A 677 5.03 22.34 -3.72
CA SER A 677 6.22 22.89 -3.08
C SER A 677 6.17 22.70 -1.56
N SER A 678 7.36 22.62 -0.94
CA SER A 678 7.51 22.67 0.52
C SER A 678 6.81 23.90 1.15
N SER A 679 6.71 25.00 0.41
CA SER A 679 5.96 26.19 0.81
C SER A 679 4.45 25.95 0.93
N HIS A 680 3.85 25.23 -0.03
CA HIS A 680 2.42 24.89 0.01
C HIS A 680 2.11 23.92 1.15
N TYR A 681 2.88 22.83 1.29
CA TYR A 681 2.69 21.87 2.39
C TYR A 681 2.75 22.56 3.75
N HIS A 682 3.76 23.44 3.93
CA HIS A 682 3.86 24.26 5.12
C HIS A 682 2.59 25.08 5.33
N TYR A 683 2.17 25.86 4.33
CA TYR A 683 0.98 26.71 4.43
C TYR A 683 -0.29 25.95 4.80
N ASP A 684 -0.57 24.85 4.11
CA ASP A 684 -1.83 24.11 4.26
C ASP A 684 -1.89 23.42 5.63
N ILE A 685 -0.85 22.68 6.00
CA ILE A 685 -0.79 21.96 7.29
C ILE A 685 -0.86 22.95 8.46
N ASP A 686 -0.09 24.03 8.43
CA ASP A 686 -0.11 25.02 9.50
C ASP A 686 -1.46 25.76 9.59
N THR A 687 -2.12 25.98 8.46
CA THR A 687 -3.46 26.60 8.44
C THR A 687 -4.49 25.68 9.09
N PHE A 688 -4.44 24.39 8.77
CA PHE A 688 -5.28 23.38 9.41
C PHE A 688 -5.03 23.29 10.93
N LEU A 689 -3.76 23.13 11.34
CA LEU A 689 -3.40 22.98 12.75
C LEU A 689 -3.75 24.21 13.59
N ARG A 690 -3.65 25.43 13.04
CA ARG A 690 -4.09 26.65 13.73
C ARG A 690 -5.62 26.74 13.88
N ALA A 691 -6.37 26.24 12.90
CA ALA A 691 -7.82 26.27 12.93
C ALA A 691 -8.38 25.26 13.96
N ASN A 692 -7.70 24.13 14.16
CA ASN A 692 -8.19 23.07 15.03
C ASN A 692 -7.59 23.15 16.44
N LYS A 693 -8.40 23.62 17.40
CA LYS A 693 -8.03 23.83 18.81
C LYS A 693 -7.72 22.54 19.60
N GLY A 694 -8.08 21.36 19.06
CA GLY A 694 -7.80 20.05 19.68
C GLY A 694 -6.37 19.57 19.47
N PHE A 695 -5.66 20.11 18.47
CA PHE A 695 -4.23 19.91 18.32
C PHE A 695 -3.53 20.94 19.20
N THR A 696 -2.99 20.53 20.34
CA THR A 696 -2.25 21.44 21.24
C THR A 696 -1.01 21.97 20.52
N LYS A 697 -1.13 23.13 19.86
CA LYS A 697 -0.04 23.96 19.34
C LYS A 697 0.88 23.26 18.29
N GLY A 698 0.30 22.48 17.39
CA GLY A 698 1.06 21.88 16.28
C GLY A 698 1.40 22.89 15.19
N SER A 699 2.60 22.78 14.62
CA SER A 699 3.01 23.36 13.34
C SER A 699 3.83 22.32 12.59
N VAL A 700 4.04 22.48 11.29
CA VAL A 700 4.97 21.63 10.54
C VAL A 700 6.35 21.62 11.19
N ALA A 701 6.81 22.77 11.70
CA ALA A 701 8.07 22.87 12.42
C ALA A 701 8.10 22.04 13.72
N ALA A 702 7.00 22.02 14.49
CA ALA A 702 6.91 21.21 15.69
C ALA A 702 6.83 19.70 15.37
N ILE A 703 6.11 19.33 14.31
CA ILE A 703 6.04 17.95 13.81
C ILE A 703 7.44 17.50 13.38
N ALA A 704 8.13 18.27 12.55
CA ALA A 704 9.49 17.95 12.10
C ALA A 704 10.47 17.83 13.28
N ALA A 705 10.43 18.75 14.25
CA ALA A 705 11.33 18.74 15.41
C ALA A 705 11.07 17.57 16.38
N SER A 706 9.92 16.90 16.28
CA SER A 706 9.61 15.74 17.13
C SER A 706 10.35 14.47 16.73
N HIS A 707 10.79 14.36 15.47
CA HIS A 707 11.37 13.14 14.90
C HIS A 707 10.48 11.88 15.05
N HIS A 708 9.16 12.08 15.16
CA HIS A 708 8.18 11.01 15.30
C HIS A 708 7.52 10.62 13.96
N ALA A 709 7.93 11.23 12.84
CA ALA A 709 7.49 10.83 11.51
C ALA A 709 8.30 9.63 11.02
N ILE A 710 7.73 8.81 10.14
CA ILE A 710 8.48 7.75 9.46
C ILE A 710 9.69 8.32 8.70
N PRO A 711 10.83 7.58 8.63
CA PRO A 711 12.12 8.13 8.21
C PRO A 711 12.10 8.86 6.85
N PHE A 712 11.41 8.33 5.84
CA PHE A 712 11.37 8.95 4.52
C PHE A 712 10.61 10.29 4.49
N LEU A 713 9.78 10.55 5.50
CA LEU A 713 8.97 11.77 5.62
C LEU A 713 9.67 12.87 6.43
N GLN A 714 10.67 12.51 7.25
CA GLN A 714 11.38 13.45 8.10
C GLN A 714 12.06 14.58 7.30
N GLY A 715 12.83 14.23 6.25
CA GLY A 715 13.50 15.22 5.40
C GLY A 715 12.54 16.19 4.72
N PRO A 716 11.47 15.70 4.04
CA PRO A 716 10.45 16.58 3.47
C PRO A 716 9.74 17.49 4.49
N LEU A 717 9.46 16.99 5.70
CA LEU A 717 8.87 17.80 6.77
C LEU A 717 9.83 18.91 7.24
N GLU A 718 11.12 18.62 7.37
CA GLU A 718 12.14 19.63 7.70
C GLU A 718 12.30 20.67 6.59
N ALA A 719 12.22 20.26 5.33
CA ALA A 719 12.23 21.17 4.19
C ALA A 719 11.00 22.09 4.19
N ALA A 720 9.81 21.54 4.45
CA ALA A 720 8.58 22.31 4.62
C ALA A 720 8.68 23.28 5.81
N ALA A 721 9.17 22.84 6.97
CA ALA A 721 9.36 23.69 8.14
C ALA A 721 10.27 24.91 7.89
N LYS A 722 11.27 24.76 7.02
CA LYS A 722 12.21 25.83 6.63
C LYS A 722 11.70 26.67 5.44
N ALA A 723 10.68 26.20 4.72
CA ALA A 723 10.19 26.87 3.52
C ALA A 723 9.46 28.16 3.85
N LYS A 724 9.67 29.18 3.02
CA LYS A 724 8.91 30.44 3.09
C LYS A 724 7.47 30.19 2.66
N LEU A 725 6.50 30.67 3.45
CA LEU A 725 5.08 30.58 3.10
C LEU A 725 4.76 31.31 1.77
N PRO A 726 3.84 30.76 0.94
CA PRO A 726 3.39 31.39 -0.28
C PRO A 726 2.66 32.70 0.03
N THR A 727 2.85 33.69 -0.84
CA THR A 727 2.09 34.94 -0.76
C THR A 727 0.68 34.74 -1.32
N LYS A 728 -0.23 35.70 -1.06
CA LYS A 728 -1.54 35.73 -1.72
C LYS A 728 -1.43 35.73 -3.25
N ALA A 729 -0.37 36.31 -3.81
CA ALA A 729 -0.15 36.34 -5.25
C ALA A 729 0.24 34.94 -5.79
N ASP A 730 1.03 34.18 -5.04
CA ASP A 730 1.41 32.80 -5.38
C ASP A 730 0.19 31.88 -5.36
N LEU A 731 -0.62 31.93 -4.29
CA LEU A 731 -1.87 31.18 -4.19
C LEU A 731 -2.83 31.55 -5.33
N ALA A 732 -2.96 32.84 -5.67
CA ALA A 732 -3.79 33.28 -6.77
C ALA A 732 -3.25 32.83 -8.14
N LYS A 733 -1.92 32.71 -8.31
CA LYS A 733 -1.28 32.16 -9.51
C LYS A 733 -1.66 30.69 -9.68
N THR A 734 -1.53 29.88 -8.63
CA THR A 734 -1.95 28.46 -8.64
C THR A 734 -3.44 28.30 -8.92
N ALA A 735 -4.29 29.10 -8.28
CA ALA A 735 -5.73 29.09 -8.54
C ALA A 735 -6.07 29.36 -10.02
N ARG A 736 -5.42 30.37 -10.63
CA ARG A 736 -5.62 30.70 -12.06
C ARG A 736 -5.12 29.59 -12.97
N ALA A 737 -3.96 29.00 -12.68
CA ALA A 737 -3.40 27.91 -13.49
C ALA A 737 -4.31 26.67 -13.46
N LYS A 738 -4.82 26.30 -12.29
CA LYS A 738 -5.81 25.22 -12.13
C LYS A 738 -7.06 25.46 -12.97
N ALA A 739 -7.65 26.65 -12.85
CA ALA A 739 -8.86 27.01 -13.60
C ALA A 739 -8.61 27.00 -15.12
N ALA A 740 -7.43 27.44 -15.56
CA ALA A 740 -7.03 27.39 -16.97
C ALA A 740 -6.92 25.95 -17.48
N LEU A 741 -6.34 25.03 -16.69
CA LEU A 741 -6.26 23.61 -17.04
C LEU A 741 -7.65 22.95 -17.14
N ALA A 742 -8.53 23.16 -16.14
CA ALA A 742 -9.91 22.67 -16.19
C ALA A 742 -10.68 23.19 -17.42
N THR A 743 -10.45 24.46 -17.77
CA THR A 743 -11.03 25.09 -18.96
C THR A 743 -10.48 24.47 -20.25
N ALA A 744 -9.18 24.23 -20.33
CA ALA A 744 -8.55 23.60 -21.50
C ALA A 744 -9.11 22.20 -21.76
N ILE A 745 -9.20 21.37 -20.71
CA ILE A 745 -9.79 20.02 -20.79
C ILE A 745 -11.26 20.10 -21.19
N SER A 746 -12.06 20.97 -20.56
CA SER A 746 -13.49 21.10 -20.87
C SER A 746 -13.75 21.59 -22.30
N ARG A 747 -12.92 22.51 -22.81
CA ARG A 747 -12.97 22.98 -24.20
C ARG A 747 -12.59 21.86 -25.16
N PHE A 748 -11.55 21.10 -24.83
CA PHE A 748 -11.15 19.94 -25.62
C PHE A 748 -12.29 18.92 -25.74
N MET A 749 -12.91 18.52 -24.62
CA MET A 749 -14.04 17.59 -24.62
C MET A 749 -15.22 18.13 -25.44
N THR A 750 -15.53 19.42 -25.30
CA THR A 750 -16.62 20.06 -26.05
C THR A 750 -16.35 20.10 -27.55
N LYS A 751 -15.14 20.49 -27.96
CA LYS A 751 -14.71 20.54 -29.36
C LYS A 751 -14.79 19.17 -30.05
N ASN A 752 -14.49 18.11 -29.31
CA ASN A 752 -14.48 16.74 -29.83
C ASN A 752 -15.78 15.96 -29.55
N HIS A 753 -16.82 16.64 -29.04
CA HIS A 753 -18.13 16.07 -28.70
C HIS A 753 -18.04 14.86 -27.75
N LEU A 754 -17.19 14.94 -26.73
CA LEU A 754 -16.97 13.87 -25.76
C LEU A 754 -17.88 14.05 -24.54
N ASP A 755 -18.51 12.96 -24.12
CA ASP A 755 -19.29 12.87 -22.88
C ASP A 755 -18.39 12.69 -21.66
N ALA A 756 -17.33 11.89 -21.81
CA ALA A 756 -16.28 11.67 -20.81
C ALA A 756 -14.95 11.32 -21.49
N LEU A 757 -13.85 11.53 -20.77
CA LEU A 757 -12.58 10.86 -21.06
C LEU A 757 -12.53 9.56 -20.25
N VAL A 758 -11.88 8.53 -20.80
CA VAL A 758 -11.67 7.25 -20.14
C VAL A 758 -10.20 6.83 -20.26
N TYR A 759 -9.64 6.31 -19.18
CA TYR A 759 -8.24 5.89 -19.13
C TYR A 759 -8.01 4.89 -17.99
N PRO A 760 -6.96 4.07 -18.07
CA PRO A 760 -6.58 3.19 -16.97
C PRO A 760 -6.29 4.02 -15.72
N THR A 761 -6.86 3.67 -14.58
CA THR A 761 -6.61 4.40 -13.33
C THR A 761 -5.14 4.25 -12.90
N ASN A 762 -4.62 3.04 -13.07
CA ASN A 762 -3.26 2.61 -12.80
C ASN A 762 -2.69 2.00 -14.08
N ALA A 763 -1.45 2.31 -14.42
CA ALA A 763 -0.76 1.68 -15.54
C ALA A 763 -0.13 0.33 -15.14
N ASP A 764 0.03 0.11 -13.82
CA ASP A 764 0.70 -1.05 -13.23
C ASP A 764 -0.19 -1.71 -12.17
N ASP A 765 0.09 -2.97 -11.86
CA ASP A 765 -0.49 -3.64 -10.70
C ASP A 765 -0.05 -3.01 -9.36
N ALA A 766 -0.65 -3.46 -8.26
CA ALA A 766 -0.25 -3.05 -6.91
C ALA A 766 1.26 -3.31 -6.66
N PRO A 767 2.04 -2.34 -6.13
CA PRO A 767 3.44 -2.56 -5.80
C PRO A 767 3.57 -3.51 -4.60
N LEU A 768 4.77 -4.01 -4.31
CA LEU A 768 4.98 -4.81 -3.09
C LEU A 768 4.81 -3.96 -1.82
N ALA A 769 4.36 -4.60 -0.76
CA ALA A 769 4.14 -3.96 0.53
C ALA A 769 5.44 -3.60 1.28
N ASN A 770 6.59 -4.10 0.83
CA ASN A 770 7.89 -3.97 1.48
C ASN A 770 8.75 -2.79 0.97
N GLY A 771 8.21 -1.93 0.09
CA GLY A 771 8.90 -0.71 -0.36
C GLY A 771 9.21 -0.64 -1.86
N ASP A 772 8.78 -1.63 -2.65
CA ASP A 772 9.01 -1.69 -4.12
C ASP A 772 8.38 -0.52 -4.89
N ARG A 773 9.19 0.17 -5.69
CA ARG A 773 8.97 1.49 -6.31
C ARG A 773 8.17 1.51 -7.62
N GLY A 774 7.86 0.37 -8.22
CA GLY A 774 7.15 0.31 -9.51
C GLY A 774 5.62 0.50 -9.38
N PHE A 775 5.14 1.75 -9.31
CA PHE A 775 3.69 2.01 -9.36
C PHE A 775 3.31 3.34 -10.02
N ASN A 776 2.84 3.25 -11.26
CA ASN A 776 2.36 4.37 -12.05
C ASN A 776 0.83 4.49 -11.97
N GLN A 777 0.38 5.70 -11.66
CA GLN A 777 -1.04 6.05 -11.63
C GLN A 777 -1.31 7.26 -12.52
N ASN A 778 -2.45 7.26 -13.19
CA ASN A 778 -2.87 8.36 -14.07
C ASN A 778 -3.69 9.42 -13.31
N CYS A 779 -3.21 9.83 -12.14
CA CYS A 779 -3.98 10.69 -11.24
C CYS A 779 -3.94 12.18 -11.57
N GLN A 780 -2.97 12.64 -12.36
CA GLN A 780 -2.75 14.07 -12.55
C GLN A 780 -3.94 14.76 -13.22
N ILE A 781 -4.69 14.09 -14.09
CA ILE A 781 -5.71 14.77 -14.90
C ILE A 781 -6.87 15.29 -14.03
N SER A 782 -7.50 14.42 -13.24
CA SER A 782 -8.61 14.79 -12.35
C SER A 782 -8.11 15.62 -11.16
N ALA A 783 -6.93 15.30 -10.64
CA ALA A 783 -6.31 16.00 -9.52
C ALA A 783 -5.96 17.45 -9.86
N ASN A 784 -5.16 17.65 -10.89
CA ASN A 784 -4.63 18.95 -11.28
C ASN A 784 -5.73 19.86 -11.82
N SER A 785 -6.75 19.32 -12.50
CA SER A 785 -7.86 20.13 -13.02
C SER A 785 -8.95 20.42 -11.97
N GLY A 786 -9.18 19.52 -11.01
CA GLY A 786 -10.33 19.60 -10.10
C GLY A 786 -11.68 19.27 -10.76
N LEU A 787 -11.63 18.69 -11.97
CA LEU A 787 -12.79 18.10 -12.64
C LEU A 787 -13.17 16.77 -11.98
N PRO A 788 -14.44 16.33 -12.10
CA PRO A 788 -14.88 15.10 -11.46
C PRO A 788 -14.30 13.87 -12.17
N GLY A 789 -13.84 12.92 -11.37
CA GLY A 789 -13.36 11.60 -11.80
C GLY A 789 -14.11 10.48 -11.06
N VAL A 790 -14.56 9.45 -11.78
CA VAL A 790 -15.14 8.23 -11.18
C VAL A 790 -14.30 7.04 -11.61
N THR A 791 -13.66 6.39 -10.64
CA THR A 791 -12.97 5.12 -10.85
C THR A 791 -13.93 3.97 -10.57
N VAL A 792 -13.88 2.94 -11.41
CA VAL A 792 -14.59 1.67 -11.21
C VAL A 792 -13.64 0.48 -11.39
N ALA A 793 -13.90 -0.57 -10.60
CA ALA A 793 -13.19 -1.83 -10.74
C ALA A 793 -13.60 -2.58 -12.01
N THR A 794 -12.61 -3.08 -12.74
CA THR A 794 -12.79 -3.75 -14.03
C THR A 794 -12.45 -5.23 -13.99
N GLY A 795 -12.34 -5.84 -12.81
CA GLY A 795 -11.92 -7.23 -12.64
C GLY A 795 -10.44 -7.36 -12.32
N LEU A 796 -9.90 -8.54 -12.58
CA LEU A 796 -8.53 -8.90 -12.25
C LEU A 796 -7.73 -9.10 -13.52
N ASP A 797 -6.47 -8.67 -13.50
CA ASP A 797 -5.50 -8.98 -14.54
C ASP A 797 -5.09 -10.48 -14.50
N SER A 798 -4.13 -10.89 -15.34
CA SER A 798 -3.66 -12.28 -15.36
C SER A 798 -2.90 -12.70 -14.10
N HIS A 799 -2.46 -11.76 -13.28
CA HIS A 799 -1.83 -12.02 -12.00
C HIS A 799 -2.84 -12.12 -10.83
N GLY A 800 -4.13 -11.86 -11.09
CA GLY A 800 -5.16 -11.89 -10.07
C GLY A 800 -5.26 -10.59 -9.27
N LEU A 801 -4.65 -9.50 -9.74
CA LEU A 801 -4.71 -8.19 -9.10
C LEU A 801 -5.76 -7.28 -9.77
N PRO A 802 -6.46 -6.44 -8.98
CA PRO A 802 -7.49 -5.56 -9.55
C PRO A 802 -6.96 -4.49 -10.50
N VAL A 803 -7.76 -4.20 -11.53
CA VAL A 803 -7.51 -3.10 -12.48
C VAL A 803 -8.64 -2.07 -12.45
N GLY A 804 -8.29 -0.79 -12.41
CA GLY A 804 -9.23 0.34 -12.41
C GLY A 804 -9.41 1.00 -13.79
N LEU A 805 -10.65 1.46 -14.06
CA LEU A 805 -11.00 2.36 -15.15
C LEU A 805 -11.47 3.68 -14.55
N GLU A 806 -10.88 4.80 -14.97
CA GLU A 806 -11.38 6.12 -14.59
C GLU A 806 -12.17 6.76 -15.73
N PHE A 807 -13.34 7.31 -15.38
CA PHE A 807 -14.09 8.25 -16.20
C PHE A 807 -13.82 9.67 -15.69
N LEU A 808 -13.43 10.59 -16.57
CA LEU A 808 -13.29 12.01 -16.25
C LEU A 808 -14.36 12.84 -16.97
N GLY A 809 -15.03 13.71 -16.21
CA GLY A 809 -16.10 14.58 -16.69
C GLY A 809 -15.72 16.04 -16.77
N LYS A 810 -16.66 16.86 -17.24
CA LYS A 810 -16.61 18.32 -17.07
C LYS A 810 -17.06 18.70 -15.66
N ALA A 811 -16.73 19.91 -15.21
CA ALA A 811 -17.18 20.40 -13.90
C ALA A 811 -18.71 20.25 -13.76
N TRP A 812 -19.15 19.78 -12.60
CA TRP A 812 -20.55 19.57 -12.23
C TRP A 812 -21.27 18.49 -13.07
N SER A 813 -20.52 17.60 -13.70
CA SER A 813 -21.07 16.43 -14.40
C SER A 813 -21.07 15.15 -13.55
N ASP A 814 -20.79 15.26 -12.24
CA ASP A 814 -20.65 14.18 -11.26
C ASP A 814 -21.75 13.13 -11.37
N GLY A 815 -23.03 13.54 -11.40
CA GLY A 815 -24.17 12.62 -11.53
C GLY A 815 -24.22 11.88 -12.87
N ARG A 816 -23.83 12.53 -13.98
CA ARG A 816 -23.73 11.87 -15.29
C ARG A 816 -22.55 10.90 -15.34
N LEU A 817 -21.46 11.24 -14.66
CA LEU A 817 -20.28 10.38 -14.55
C LEU A 817 -20.59 9.11 -13.75
N LEU A 818 -21.28 9.26 -12.61
CA LEU A 818 -21.79 8.13 -11.83
C LEU A 818 -22.76 7.26 -12.63
N ASP A 819 -23.62 7.87 -13.46
CA ASP A 819 -24.56 7.13 -14.32
C ASP A 819 -23.82 6.29 -15.37
N MET A 820 -22.81 6.85 -16.06
CA MET A 820 -21.97 6.10 -17.01
C MET A 820 -21.16 4.99 -16.32
N ALA A 821 -20.57 5.28 -15.16
CA ALA A 821 -19.84 4.31 -14.35
C ALA A 821 -20.75 3.16 -13.86
N TYR A 822 -21.97 3.47 -13.44
CA TYR A 822 -22.96 2.46 -13.05
C TYR A 822 -23.38 1.58 -14.22
N SER A 823 -23.61 2.17 -15.40
CA SER A 823 -23.90 1.42 -16.63
C SER A 823 -22.75 0.48 -17.02
N TYR A 824 -21.50 0.93 -16.89
CA TYR A 824 -20.33 0.06 -17.06
C TYR A 824 -20.35 -1.10 -16.05
N GLU A 825 -20.48 -0.80 -14.76
CA GLU A 825 -20.50 -1.80 -13.69
C GLU A 825 -21.59 -2.84 -13.95
N GLN A 826 -22.83 -2.42 -14.25
CA GLN A 826 -23.93 -3.35 -14.51
C GLN A 826 -23.68 -4.22 -15.73
N GLY A 827 -23.16 -3.65 -16.82
CA GLY A 827 -22.84 -4.40 -18.04
C GLY A 827 -21.70 -5.39 -17.85
N ALA A 828 -20.77 -5.12 -16.93
CA ALA A 828 -19.61 -5.95 -16.65
C ALA A 828 -19.85 -7.02 -15.58
N LYS A 829 -20.95 -6.93 -14.80
CA LYS A 829 -21.28 -7.91 -13.76
C LYS A 829 -21.31 -9.34 -14.30
N GLY A 830 -20.63 -10.25 -13.59
CA GLY A 830 -20.52 -11.66 -13.96
C GLY A 830 -19.55 -11.97 -15.11
N THR A 831 -18.86 -10.96 -15.67
CA THR A 831 -17.85 -11.15 -16.71
C THR A 831 -16.43 -11.19 -16.15
N ALA A 832 -15.43 -11.50 -16.99
CA ALA A 832 -14.02 -11.40 -16.61
C ALA A 832 -13.56 -9.94 -16.38
N VAL A 833 -14.28 -8.96 -16.94
CA VAL A 833 -13.98 -7.52 -16.82
C VAL A 833 -14.86 -6.81 -15.76
N GLY A 834 -15.55 -7.58 -14.91
CA GLY A 834 -16.33 -7.05 -13.80
C GLY A 834 -15.59 -7.23 -12.48
N ARG A 835 -15.91 -6.40 -11.49
CA ARG A 835 -15.36 -6.52 -10.12
C ARG A 835 -15.43 -7.96 -9.62
N LYS A 836 -14.31 -8.43 -9.07
CA LYS A 836 -14.17 -9.72 -8.37
C LYS A 836 -13.90 -9.42 -6.90
N ALA A 837 -14.52 -10.13 -5.96
CA ALA A 837 -14.20 -10.00 -4.55
C ALA A 837 -12.88 -10.74 -4.21
N PRO A 838 -12.10 -10.29 -3.21
CA PRO A 838 -10.88 -10.97 -2.82
C PRO A 838 -11.19 -12.35 -2.20
N ALA A 839 -10.37 -13.34 -2.52
CA ALA A 839 -10.51 -14.69 -1.97
C ALA A 839 -10.18 -14.70 -0.47
N GLY A 840 -10.83 -15.58 0.31
CA GLY A 840 -10.55 -15.73 1.75
C GLY A 840 -11.33 -14.80 2.68
N TYR A 841 -11.97 -13.74 2.16
CA TYR A 841 -12.74 -12.78 2.96
C TYR A 841 -14.26 -13.01 2.89
N GLY A 842 -14.69 -14.27 2.72
CA GLY A 842 -16.11 -14.65 2.75
C GLY A 842 -16.77 -14.47 4.12
N ASN A 843 -18.05 -14.82 4.25
CA ASN A 843 -18.76 -14.73 5.53
C ASN A 843 -18.14 -15.65 6.60
N LEU A 844 -18.05 -15.16 7.84
CA LEU A 844 -17.62 -15.96 8.98
C LEU A 844 -18.70 -16.97 9.35
N ALA A 845 -18.29 -18.13 9.88
CA ALA A 845 -19.24 -19.12 10.37
C ALA A 845 -19.96 -18.59 11.63
N TYR A 846 -21.29 -18.60 11.64
CA TYR A 846 -22.04 -18.17 12.82
C TYR A 846 -21.84 -19.15 13.98
N ARG A 847 -21.50 -18.62 15.16
CA ARG A 847 -21.45 -19.37 16.42
C ARG A 847 -22.36 -18.67 17.43
N ARG A 848 -23.46 -19.35 17.79
CA ARG A 848 -24.32 -18.91 18.88
C ARG A 848 -23.51 -18.94 20.19
N VAL A 849 -23.33 -17.78 20.81
CA VAL A 849 -22.76 -17.70 22.16
C VAL A 849 -23.86 -18.19 23.11
N SER A 850 -23.63 -19.35 23.74
CA SER A 850 -24.55 -19.99 24.70
C SER A 850 -24.51 -19.33 26.05
#